data_AF-A0A7W7HPC0-F1
#
_entry.id   AF-A0A7W7HPC0-F1
#
_cell.length_a   1.000
_cell.length_b   1.000
_cell.length_c   1.000
_cell.angle_alpha   90.00
_cell.angle_beta   90.00
_cell.angle_gamma   90.00
#
_symmetry.space_group_name_H-M   'P 1'
#
loop_
_entity.id
_entity.type
_entity.pdbx_description
1 polymer ?
#
loop_
_entity_poly.entity_id
_entity_poly.type
_entity_poly.pdbx_seq_one_letter_code
_entity_poly.pdbx_strand_id
1 'polypeptide(L)'
;MRPSPIAALLAGVALALAGNMATNTVNPPDSWWWWPWAVWSAVAALVAAVVWIERARHRAGPGPDLDRVAADLLAPIENAWAGEAVRREVTRPAPVLVRWSSTGRPAAGRQAVLGSAAAGDWREFPLTGRTDELNTEIVAAFRALPRRQLVVLGEPGAGKSVFALLLTLGLLRTRTAGEQIPLLVPISEWDPAGPLDDLLARRLAEDHRPVLGRHGDPLTVARRLVEQNRVLPLLDGLDELPGPAIGPALRALDDHASAGRPLVLTSRIGEYERAGHILTTAAVVELEAVDVDAAVAYLSYPESGRSRWERVFTHLRAADDRDPLVRTLSTPLMVSLARTAYQEPGADPAELLALGSRPEIAGRLMDAFLTAAYPGARRRRWLSCLAYHLYAAYTRDVRWWQLDPGLLAALPQRARRRTTVAVAAAVGTVGGVLAAAAGFSVQVAVAGAIAGFLCGAFGWLRVIFPGEHEGVVRLRKPLKVSLVYGLGGGYLIGLMTAYNAAALLAGLAATVLAYVWITLRGPTKLREAGPTVTAVGHALAAGSVFAATAAATGTPPVPVGVTAALLYGSTAAFAAGGWTWVCWRLAHARLAVQGWLPWRLDHFLAEAYRHGVLRRSGAIHQFRHVLLQEHLSDPMHLGVLRARAAAGDVAAARTLAELLADRGDLDGAIGVLRGFADRDASAADRLVDLLVLGERTGELRARAEAGDANADHWLLVVLLRQGGGVDEVRARADAGDRDAAVALALFLVEQGDLGALRARSDGGDRVASRHLADALARGGEVDEAIRILRDLAPNDRHAARLAAGLLTDRGAEEEALELLLPLLDGAGDVIATLQWAPILAKQQRVDELRALVDAGDLHVGPWLAKVLCEQGRLDELRERADADEVGAARWLAELLARQGREDELRARSALGDVQAALRLAGLLAERGRAGEAIDLLRPWASGLDAEPAGRLADLLAERGDVEEAIGLLRPRADRGDLSVARRLAGLLARRGDVDQAIRYLRPLADAGDEDAAASLAELRRTDQP
;
A
#
# COMPACT_ATOMS: atom_id res chain seq x y z
N MET A 1 -30.01 -17.77 -33.55
CA MET A 1 -29.74 -19.23 -33.50
C MET A 1 -31.06 -19.95 -33.32
N ARG A 2 -31.31 -21.06 -34.04
CA ARG A 2 -32.57 -21.83 -33.90
C ARG A 2 -32.41 -22.86 -32.76
N PRO A 3 -33.34 -22.92 -31.78
CA PRO A 3 -33.29 -23.91 -30.70
C PRO A 3 -33.36 -25.34 -31.27
N SER A 4 -32.86 -26.33 -30.54
CA SER A 4 -33.08 -27.73 -30.93
C SER A 4 -34.59 -28.02 -30.99
N PRO A 5 -35.06 -28.83 -31.97
CA PRO A 5 -36.49 -29.16 -32.09
C PRO A 5 -37.05 -29.78 -30.80
N ILE A 6 -36.21 -30.52 -30.06
CA ILE A 6 -36.54 -31.10 -28.76
C ILE A 6 -36.67 -30.02 -27.67
N ALA A 7 -35.75 -29.05 -27.60
CA ALA A 7 -35.86 -27.93 -26.66
C ALA A 7 -37.07 -27.04 -26.94
N ALA A 8 -37.38 -26.79 -28.21
CA ALA A 8 -38.56 -26.03 -28.62
C ALA A 8 -39.86 -26.74 -28.22
N LEU A 9 -39.92 -28.07 -28.38
CA LEU A 9 -41.06 -28.88 -27.96
C LEU A 9 -41.27 -28.81 -26.44
N LEU A 10 -40.20 -29.02 -25.65
CA LEU A 10 -40.26 -29.00 -24.18
C LEU A 10 -40.61 -27.61 -23.63
N ALA A 11 -40.09 -26.55 -24.25
CA ALA A 11 -40.46 -25.17 -23.90
C ALA A 11 -41.93 -24.88 -24.22
N GLY A 12 -42.45 -25.39 -25.34
CA GLY A 12 -43.88 -25.29 -25.69
C GLY A 12 -44.79 -25.97 -24.67
N VAL A 13 -44.42 -27.18 -24.22
CA VAL A 13 -45.18 -27.92 -23.19
C VAL A 13 -45.15 -27.20 -21.84
N ALA A 14 -43.99 -26.65 -21.43
CA ALA A 14 -43.87 -25.86 -20.21
C ALA A 14 -44.73 -24.57 -20.25
N LEU A 15 -44.77 -23.89 -21.41
CA LEU A 15 -45.59 -22.70 -21.60
C LEU A 15 -47.09 -23.04 -21.55
N ALA A 16 -47.50 -24.16 -22.15
CA ALA A 16 -48.88 -24.62 -22.14
C ALA A 16 -49.37 -24.96 -20.72
N LEU A 17 -48.52 -25.63 -19.92
CA LEU A 17 -48.82 -25.94 -18.51
C LEU A 17 -48.91 -24.67 -17.63
N ALA A 18 -48.00 -23.72 -17.82
CA ALA A 18 -48.03 -22.44 -17.12
C ALA A 18 -49.22 -21.56 -17.52
N GLY A 19 -49.57 -21.54 -18.81
CA GLY A 19 -50.73 -20.82 -19.33
C GLY A 19 -52.04 -21.35 -18.77
N ASN A 20 -52.21 -22.69 -18.76
CA ASN A 20 -53.41 -23.35 -18.23
C ASN A 20 -53.63 -23.06 -16.73
N MET A 21 -52.53 -22.92 -15.97
CA MET A 21 -52.55 -22.48 -14.57
C MET A 21 -52.96 -21.02 -14.39
N ALA A 22 -52.44 -20.13 -15.24
CA ALA A 22 -52.74 -18.70 -15.17
C ALA A 22 -54.20 -18.38 -15.54
N THR A 23 -54.82 -19.19 -16.39
CA THR A 23 -56.22 -19.02 -16.84
C THR A 23 -57.24 -19.79 -16.02
N ASN A 24 -56.80 -20.64 -15.08
CA ASN A 24 -57.64 -21.49 -14.23
C ASN A 24 -58.68 -22.34 -15.01
N THR A 25 -58.32 -22.70 -16.24
CA THR A 25 -59.22 -23.37 -17.20
C THR A 25 -59.47 -24.84 -16.89
N VAL A 26 -58.68 -25.42 -15.98
CA VAL A 26 -58.87 -26.79 -15.46
C VAL A 26 -59.11 -26.69 -13.96
N ASN A 27 -60.29 -27.13 -13.52
CA ASN A 27 -60.71 -27.07 -12.12
C ASN A 27 -60.73 -28.50 -11.54
N PRO A 28 -59.63 -28.97 -10.91
CA PRO A 28 -59.59 -30.30 -10.33
C PRO A 28 -60.40 -30.38 -9.03
N PRO A 29 -60.69 -31.60 -8.55
CA PRO A 29 -61.47 -31.82 -7.33
C PRO A 29 -60.84 -31.12 -6.12
N ASP A 30 -61.66 -30.55 -5.23
CA ASP A 30 -61.22 -29.82 -4.03
C ASP A 30 -60.30 -30.64 -3.10
N SER A 31 -60.36 -31.97 -3.18
CA SER A 31 -59.50 -32.88 -2.42
C SER A 31 -58.03 -32.87 -2.85
N TRP A 32 -57.69 -32.25 -3.99
CA TRP A 32 -56.37 -32.29 -4.60
C TRP A 32 -55.55 -31.02 -4.34
N TRP A 33 -55.60 -30.47 -3.12
CA TRP A 33 -54.87 -29.25 -2.72
C TRP A 33 -53.36 -29.20 -3.10
N TRP A 34 -52.73 -30.34 -3.40
CA TRP A 34 -51.34 -30.47 -3.86
C TRP A 34 -51.12 -30.33 -5.37
N TRP A 35 -52.18 -30.36 -6.20
CA TRP A 35 -52.08 -30.36 -7.67
C TRP A 35 -51.31 -29.16 -8.26
N PRO A 36 -51.40 -27.92 -7.71
CA PRO A 36 -50.67 -26.79 -8.28
C PRO A 36 -49.16 -26.93 -8.11
N TRP A 37 -48.75 -27.50 -6.99
CA TRP A 37 -47.35 -27.77 -6.67
C TRP A 37 -46.74 -28.84 -7.59
N ALA A 38 -47.52 -29.85 -7.98
CA ALA A 38 -47.09 -30.87 -8.92
C ALA A 38 -46.85 -30.29 -10.34
N VAL A 39 -47.74 -29.42 -10.81
CA VAL A 39 -47.61 -28.77 -12.14
C VAL A 39 -46.41 -27.81 -12.17
N TRP A 40 -46.21 -26.99 -11.14
CA TRP A 40 -45.05 -26.10 -11.07
C TRP A 40 -43.73 -26.86 -10.98
N SER A 41 -43.71 -28.00 -10.29
CA SER A 41 -42.55 -28.89 -10.24
C SER A 41 -42.23 -29.48 -11.62
N ALA A 42 -43.26 -29.87 -12.39
CA ALA A 42 -43.11 -30.36 -13.76
C ALA A 42 -42.60 -29.27 -14.73
N VAL A 43 -43.12 -28.05 -14.63
CA VAL A 43 -42.63 -26.89 -15.41
C VAL A 43 -41.16 -26.61 -15.09
N ALA A 44 -40.79 -26.61 -13.80
CA ALA A 44 -39.40 -26.39 -13.38
C ALA A 44 -38.46 -27.48 -13.90
N ALA A 45 -38.89 -28.74 -13.87
CA ALA A 45 -38.13 -29.87 -14.41
C ALA A 45 -37.94 -29.78 -15.93
N LEU A 46 -38.99 -29.40 -16.68
CA LEU A 46 -38.93 -29.21 -18.13
C LEU A 46 -37.98 -28.07 -18.53
N VAL A 47 -38.02 -26.95 -17.82
CA VAL A 47 -37.10 -25.81 -18.03
C VAL A 47 -35.65 -26.22 -17.72
N ALA A 48 -35.43 -26.96 -16.63
CA ALA A 48 -34.11 -27.48 -16.29
C ALA A 48 -33.56 -28.44 -17.36
N ALA A 49 -34.41 -29.31 -17.92
CA ALA A 49 -34.04 -30.22 -19.00
C ALA A 49 -33.66 -29.48 -20.30
N VAL A 50 -34.42 -28.44 -20.69
CA VAL A 50 -34.09 -27.59 -21.85
C VAL A 50 -32.72 -26.94 -21.67
N VAL A 51 -32.44 -26.39 -20.48
CA VAL A 51 -31.15 -25.76 -20.18
C VAL A 51 -30.01 -26.79 -20.18
N TRP A 52 -30.25 -28.01 -19.71
CA TRP A 52 -29.25 -29.07 -19.71
C TRP A 52 -28.93 -29.58 -21.13
N ILE A 53 -29.94 -29.77 -21.98
CA ILE A 53 -29.79 -30.23 -23.37
C ILE A 53 -28.99 -29.21 -24.20
N GLU A 54 -29.32 -27.92 -24.11
CA GLU A 54 -28.57 -26.88 -24.85
C GLU A 54 -27.12 -26.78 -24.34
N ARG A 55 -26.87 -26.94 -23.03
CA ARG A 55 -25.50 -27.00 -22.48
C ARG A 55 -24.71 -28.22 -22.93
N ALA A 56 -25.33 -29.39 -23.01
CA ALA A 56 -24.68 -30.61 -23.47
C ALA A 56 -24.27 -30.49 -24.94
N ARG A 57 -25.13 -29.86 -25.77
CA ARG A 57 -24.85 -29.61 -27.19
C ARG A 57 -23.69 -28.64 -27.41
N HIS A 58 -23.60 -27.58 -26.63
CA HIS A 58 -22.47 -26.65 -26.69
C HIS A 58 -21.11 -27.29 -26.32
N ARG A 59 -21.11 -28.36 -25.52
CA ARG A 59 -19.89 -29.10 -25.15
C ARG A 59 -19.43 -30.11 -26.20
N ALA A 60 -20.32 -30.54 -27.11
CA ALA A 60 -20.09 -31.67 -28.00
C ALA A 60 -19.73 -31.30 -29.46
N GLY A 61 -19.68 -30.01 -29.82
CA GLY A 61 -19.24 -29.59 -31.16
C GLY A 61 -17.73 -29.77 -31.37
N PRO A 62 -17.25 -30.04 -32.60
CA PRO A 62 -15.83 -29.98 -32.91
C PRO A 62 -15.29 -28.59 -32.54
N GLY A 63 -14.14 -28.56 -31.85
CA GLY A 63 -13.53 -27.30 -31.41
C GLY A 63 -13.21 -26.37 -32.59
N PRO A 64 -13.18 -25.04 -32.38
CA PRO A 64 -12.82 -24.11 -33.44
C PRO A 64 -11.39 -24.38 -33.90
N ASP A 65 -11.17 -24.24 -35.21
CA ASP A 65 -9.83 -24.26 -35.81
C ASP A 65 -9.02 -23.05 -35.32
N LEU A 66 -8.08 -23.31 -34.42
CA LEU A 66 -7.31 -22.28 -33.75
C LEU A 66 -6.32 -21.57 -34.68
N ASP A 67 -5.90 -22.20 -35.79
CA ASP A 67 -5.08 -21.55 -36.80
C ASP A 67 -5.87 -20.48 -37.54
N ARG A 68 -7.12 -20.81 -37.90
CA ARG A 68 -8.04 -19.85 -38.52
C ARG A 68 -8.42 -18.72 -37.57
N VAL A 69 -8.69 -19.02 -36.30
CA VAL A 69 -8.96 -17.98 -35.28
C VAL A 69 -7.75 -17.06 -35.13
N ALA A 70 -6.53 -17.61 -35.08
CA ALA A 70 -5.31 -16.84 -34.96
C ALA A 70 -5.07 -15.92 -36.16
N ALA A 71 -5.38 -16.38 -37.38
CA ALA A 71 -5.31 -15.55 -38.59
C ALA A 71 -6.32 -14.39 -38.56
N ASP A 72 -7.56 -14.66 -38.14
CA ASP A 72 -8.63 -13.65 -38.05
C ASP A 72 -8.34 -12.57 -36.99
N LEU A 73 -7.55 -12.87 -35.96
CA LEU A 73 -7.19 -11.94 -34.88
C LEU A 73 -6.08 -10.95 -35.25
N LEU A 74 -5.22 -11.26 -36.23
CA LEU A 74 -4.03 -10.45 -36.52
C LEU A 74 -4.35 -9.02 -36.93
N ALA A 75 -5.12 -8.83 -37.99
CA ALA A 75 -5.42 -7.49 -38.51
C ALA A 75 -6.18 -6.62 -37.48
N PRO A 76 -7.18 -7.14 -36.73
CA PRO A 76 -7.80 -6.39 -35.64
C PRO A 76 -6.83 -5.94 -34.55
N ILE A 77 -5.91 -6.82 -34.12
CA ILE A 77 -4.90 -6.49 -33.09
C ILE A 77 -3.92 -5.45 -33.62
N GLU A 78 -3.40 -5.64 -34.84
CA GLU A 78 -2.47 -4.67 -35.46
C GLU A 78 -3.13 -3.30 -35.62
N ASN A 79 -4.35 -3.24 -36.15
CA ASN A 79 -5.06 -1.98 -36.35
C ASN A 79 -5.33 -1.24 -35.02
N ALA A 80 -5.63 -1.98 -33.95
CA ALA A 80 -5.83 -1.40 -32.63
C ALA A 80 -4.54 -0.72 -32.11
N TRP A 81 -3.40 -1.43 -32.18
CA TRP A 81 -2.12 -0.92 -31.70
C TRP A 81 -1.49 0.11 -32.63
N ALA A 82 -1.67 0.01 -33.95
CA ALA A 82 -1.22 1.01 -34.91
C ALA A 82 -2.00 2.32 -34.72
N GLY A 83 -3.32 2.23 -34.50
CA GLY A 83 -4.14 3.37 -34.12
C GLY A 83 -3.69 4.00 -32.81
N GLU A 84 -3.28 3.18 -31.83
CA GLU A 84 -2.72 3.67 -30.56
C GLU A 84 -1.35 4.34 -30.75
N ALA A 85 -0.47 3.80 -31.59
CA ALA A 85 0.83 4.38 -31.91
C ALA A 85 0.71 5.77 -32.55
N VAL A 86 -0.25 5.93 -33.47
CA VAL A 86 -0.55 7.21 -34.12
C VAL A 86 -1.10 8.21 -33.11
N ARG A 87 -2.06 7.79 -32.26
CA ARG A 87 -2.63 8.66 -31.21
C ARG A 87 -1.59 9.13 -30.20
N ARG A 88 -0.56 8.32 -29.95
CA ARG A 88 0.54 8.65 -29.03
C ARG A 88 1.63 9.53 -29.66
N GLU A 89 1.48 9.91 -30.94
CA GLU A 89 2.49 10.62 -31.76
C GLU A 89 3.86 9.94 -31.78
N VAL A 90 3.87 8.60 -31.65
CA VAL A 90 5.11 7.81 -31.60
C VAL A 90 5.67 7.55 -33.00
N THR A 91 4.79 7.54 -34.01
CA THR A 91 5.16 7.24 -35.42
C THR A 91 5.15 8.46 -36.33
N ARG A 92 4.67 9.61 -35.82
CA ARG A 92 4.68 10.90 -36.53
C ARG A 92 4.84 12.03 -35.52
N PRO A 93 6.06 12.57 -35.35
CA PRO A 93 7.36 12.16 -35.94
C PRO A 93 7.85 10.79 -35.45
N ALA A 94 8.93 10.28 -36.04
CA ALA A 94 9.62 9.08 -35.55
C ALA A 94 9.93 9.17 -34.04
N PRO A 95 9.94 8.04 -33.31
CA PRO A 95 10.12 8.06 -31.85
C PRO A 95 11.51 8.58 -31.48
N VAL A 96 11.66 9.12 -30.26
CA VAL A 96 12.98 9.45 -29.71
C VAL A 96 13.80 8.15 -29.69
N LEU A 97 14.94 8.15 -30.36
CA LEU A 97 15.81 6.98 -30.42
C LEU A 97 16.46 6.77 -29.06
N VAL A 98 16.21 5.61 -28.45
CA VAL A 98 16.77 5.18 -27.18
C VAL A 98 17.70 4.00 -27.45
N ARG A 99 18.89 4.05 -26.85
CA ARG A 99 19.80 2.90 -26.85
C ARG A 99 19.33 1.90 -25.81
N TRP A 100 19.46 0.62 -26.11
CA TRP A 100 19.22 -0.42 -25.15
C TRP A 100 20.43 -1.33 -25.12
N SER A 101 20.78 -1.74 -23.91
CA SER A 101 21.88 -2.66 -23.70
C SER A 101 21.49 -3.68 -22.66
N SER A 102 22.06 -4.85 -22.81
CA SER A 102 22.25 -5.82 -21.77
C SER A 102 22.52 -5.14 -20.42
N THR A 103 21.75 -5.47 -19.35
CA THR A 103 21.86 -4.91 -17.96
C THR A 103 23.29 -4.80 -17.38
N GLY A 104 23.70 -5.48 -16.34
CA GLY A 104 24.92 -5.16 -15.58
C GLY A 104 24.66 -5.42 -14.10
N ARG A 105 23.39 -5.51 -13.77
CA ARG A 105 22.82 -5.89 -12.50
C ARG A 105 22.56 -7.40 -12.48
N PRO A 106 22.26 -8.00 -11.31
CA PRO A 106 21.98 -9.42 -11.19
C PRO A 106 20.85 -9.87 -12.14
N ALA A 107 21.16 -10.81 -13.03
CA ALA A 107 20.25 -11.35 -14.05
C ALA A 107 20.45 -12.86 -14.21
N ALA A 108 19.57 -13.51 -14.98
CA ALA A 108 19.69 -14.91 -15.33
C ALA A 108 21.10 -15.26 -15.89
N GLY A 109 21.65 -16.39 -15.45
CA GLY A 109 22.94 -16.87 -15.96
C GLY A 109 22.87 -17.20 -17.46
N ARG A 110 23.97 -16.95 -18.19
CA ARG A 110 24.08 -17.16 -19.65
C ARG A 110 23.59 -18.54 -20.12
N GLN A 111 23.91 -19.59 -19.39
CA GLN A 111 23.48 -20.97 -19.72
C GLN A 111 21.95 -21.10 -19.69
N ALA A 112 21.27 -20.45 -18.75
CA ALA A 112 19.82 -20.50 -18.63
C ALA A 112 19.13 -19.70 -19.75
N VAL A 113 19.77 -18.63 -20.24
CA VAL A 113 19.24 -17.75 -21.30
C VAL A 113 19.52 -18.29 -22.72
N LEU A 114 20.76 -18.74 -23.00
CA LEU A 114 21.22 -19.12 -24.35
C LEU A 114 21.32 -20.63 -24.57
N GLY A 115 21.24 -21.46 -23.52
CA GLY A 115 21.29 -22.92 -23.63
C GLY A 115 22.64 -23.52 -24.05
N SER A 116 23.74 -22.73 -24.10
CA SER A 116 25.08 -23.20 -24.50
C SER A 116 26.04 -23.34 -23.32
N ALA A 117 26.91 -24.35 -23.34
CA ALA A 117 27.91 -24.66 -22.30
C ALA A 117 29.23 -23.86 -22.37
N ALA A 118 29.31 -22.80 -23.19
CA ALA A 118 30.50 -21.95 -23.23
C ALA A 118 30.55 -21.02 -22.00
N ALA A 119 31.65 -21.10 -21.24
CA ALA A 119 31.90 -20.26 -20.07
C ALA A 119 32.07 -18.77 -20.46
N GLY A 120 31.44 -17.87 -19.71
CA GLY A 120 31.55 -16.41 -19.88
C GLY A 120 30.34 -15.66 -19.31
N ASP A 121 30.57 -14.44 -18.80
CA ASP A 121 29.51 -13.53 -18.34
C ASP A 121 28.67 -13.07 -19.55
N TRP A 122 27.37 -12.84 -19.37
CA TRP A 122 26.50 -12.32 -20.43
C TRP A 122 26.94 -10.90 -20.88
N ARG A 123 27.78 -10.21 -20.06
CA ARG A 123 28.53 -8.98 -20.40
C ARG A 123 29.53 -9.12 -21.55
N GLU A 124 29.99 -10.33 -21.87
CA GLU A 124 30.94 -10.58 -22.97
C GLU A 124 30.27 -10.65 -24.35
N PHE A 125 28.93 -10.80 -24.39
CA PHE A 125 28.12 -10.81 -25.61
C PHE A 125 26.82 -10.02 -25.38
N PRO A 126 26.92 -8.70 -25.14
CA PRO A 126 25.78 -7.90 -24.74
C PRO A 126 24.77 -7.79 -25.89
N LEU A 127 23.49 -8.01 -25.58
CA LEU A 127 22.40 -7.61 -26.47
C LEU A 127 22.42 -6.08 -26.48
N THR A 128 22.82 -5.46 -27.58
CA THR A 128 22.80 -4.00 -27.72
C THR A 128 22.11 -3.60 -29.00
N GLY A 129 21.42 -2.47 -28.98
CA GLY A 129 20.87 -1.88 -30.17
C GLY A 129 20.23 -0.52 -29.92
N ARG A 130 19.55 -0.03 -30.94
CA ARG A 130 18.79 1.22 -30.90
C ARG A 130 17.33 0.92 -31.18
N THR A 131 16.43 1.66 -30.53
CA THR A 131 15.02 1.65 -30.91
C THR A 131 14.88 2.35 -32.27
N ASP A 132 14.07 1.80 -33.16
CA ASP A 132 13.65 2.44 -34.41
C ASP A 132 12.11 2.48 -34.49
N GLU A 133 11.52 2.85 -35.63
CA GLU A 133 10.06 2.95 -35.78
C GLU A 133 9.30 1.63 -35.50
N LEU A 134 9.96 0.47 -35.60
CA LEU A 134 9.35 -0.85 -35.39
C LEU A 134 10.14 -1.75 -34.43
N ASN A 135 11.14 -1.20 -33.76
CA ASN A 135 12.07 -1.92 -32.93
C ASN A 135 12.72 -3.12 -33.66
N THR A 136 13.15 -2.93 -34.91
CA THR A 136 13.61 -4.02 -35.79
C THR A 136 14.79 -4.81 -35.21
N GLU A 137 15.78 -4.11 -34.63
CA GLU A 137 16.95 -4.73 -34.00
C GLU A 137 16.57 -5.62 -32.81
N ILE A 138 15.67 -5.15 -31.94
CA ILE A 138 15.22 -5.95 -30.79
C ILE A 138 14.27 -7.07 -31.22
N VAL A 139 13.45 -6.90 -32.27
CA VAL A 139 12.64 -8.00 -32.83
C VAL A 139 13.55 -9.14 -33.29
N ALA A 140 14.64 -8.82 -33.97
CA ALA A 140 15.65 -9.81 -34.38
C ALA A 140 16.33 -10.46 -33.16
N ALA A 141 16.77 -9.65 -32.19
CA ALA A 141 17.40 -10.14 -30.96
C ALA A 141 16.46 -11.07 -30.16
N PHE A 142 15.19 -10.68 -29.98
CA PHE A 142 14.17 -11.44 -29.27
C PHE A 142 13.90 -12.79 -29.95
N ARG A 143 13.82 -12.82 -31.28
CA ARG A 143 13.65 -14.07 -32.04
C ARG A 143 14.86 -14.99 -31.97
N ALA A 144 16.05 -14.43 -31.80
CA ALA A 144 17.29 -15.19 -31.65
C ALA A 144 17.41 -15.86 -30.26
N LEU A 145 16.62 -15.44 -29.26
CA LEU A 145 16.60 -16.07 -27.94
C LEU A 145 15.95 -17.46 -28.01
N PRO A 146 16.59 -18.52 -27.48
CA PRO A 146 16.06 -19.89 -27.54
C PRO A 146 14.67 -20.04 -26.94
N ARG A 147 14.38 -19.32 -25.85
CA ARG A 147 13.10 -19.36 -25.12
C ARG A 147 12.20 -18.15 -25.40
N ARG A 148 12.67 -17.16 -26.18
CA ARG A 148 11.94 -15.91 -26.47
C ARG A 148 11.39 -15.25 -25.19
N GLN A 149 12.26 -15.08 -24.19
CA GLN A 149 11.95 -14.49 -22.88
C GLN A 149 12.81 -13.25 -22.67
N LEU A 150 12.16 -12.10 -22.43
CA LEU A 150 12.83 -10.81 -22.33
C LEU A 150 12.25 -9.95 -21.20
N VAL A 151 13.13 -9.38 -20.38
CA VAL A 151 12.80 -8.35 -19.39
C VAL A 151 13.42 -7.03 -19.84
N VAL A 152 12.63 -5.97 -19.86
CA VAL A 152 13.02 -4.62 -20.27
C VAL A 152 12.93 -3.71 -19.05
N LEU A 153 14.08 -3.26 -18.57
CA LEU A 153 14.22 -2.37 -17.44
C LEU A 153 14.47 -0.94 -17.92
N GLY A 154 14.16 0.03 -17.06
CA GLY A 154 14.52 1.43 -17.32
C GLY A 154 14.01 2.37 -16.26
N GLU A 155 14.60 3.55 -16.19
CA GLU A 155 14.20 4.63 -15.27
C GLU A 155 12.76 5.13 -15.51
N PRO A 156 12.15 5.84 -14.55
CA PRO A 156 10.90 6.54 -14.75
C PRO A 156 10.99 7.46 -15.98
N GLY A 157 10.07 7.30 -16.93
CA GLY A 157 10.06 8.08 -18.18
C GLY A 157 10.96 7.56 -19.30
N ALA A 158 11.71 6.46 -19.11
CA ALA A 158 12.61 5.87 -20.12
C ALA A 158 11.93 5.30 -21.39
N GLY A 159 10.59 5.32 -21.47
CA GLY A 159 9.87 4.88 -22.67
C GLY A 159 9.51 3.39 -22.72
N LYS A 160 9.57 2.64 -21.61
CA LYS A 160 9.23 1.20 -21.53
C LYS A 160 7.91 0.81 -22.21
N SER A 161 6.82 1.52 -21.94
CA SER A 161 5.53 1.24 -22.58
C SER A 161 5.50 1.56 -24.09
N VAL A 162 6.30 2.55 -24.53
CA VAL A 162 6.49 2.83 -25.97
C VAL A 162 7.29 1.71 -26.60
N PHE A 163 8.35 1.25 -25.94
CA PHE A 163 9.15 0.11 -26.36
C PHE A 163 8.31 -1.15 -26.52
N ALA A 164 7.48 -1.50 -25.53
CA ALA A 164 6.59 -2.67 -25.59
C ALA A 164 5.57 -2.56 -26.74
N LEU A 165 5.01 -1.37 -26.96
CA LEU A 165 4.10 -1.11 -28.07
C LEU A 165 4.77 -1.25 -29.44
N LEU A 166 5.98 -0.68 -29.62
CA LEU A 166 6.73 -0.79 -30.87
C LEU A 166 7.19 -2.23 -31.13
N LEU A 167 7.63 -2.95 -30.08
CA LEU A 167 7.96 -4.37 -30.17
C LEU A 167 6.74 -5.20 -30.59
N THR A 168 5.56 -4.91 -30.02
CA THR A 168 4.30 -5.57 -30.40
C THR A 168 3.99 -5.37 -31.89
N LEU A 169 4.11 -4.14 -32.39
CA LEU A 169 3.88 -3.81 -33.80
C LEU A 169 4.92 -4.46 -34.73
N GLY A 170 6.20 -4.44 -34.35
CA GLY A 170 7.28 -5.08 -35.08
C GLY A 170 7.06 -6.60 -35.21
N LEU A 171 6.68 -7.25 -34.11
CA LEU A 171 6.37 -8.69 -34.08
C LEU A 171 5.12 -9.04 -34.91
N LEU A 172 4.07 -8.20 -34.88
CA LEU A 172 2.86 -8.42 -35.69
C LEU A 172 3.14 -8.28 -37.18
N ARG A 173 3.84 -7.22 -37.60
CA ARG A 173 4.09 -6.89 -39.01
C ARG A 173 5.09 -7.82 -39.68
N THR A 174 6.03 -8.36 -38.90
CA THR A 174 7.06 -9.28 -39.41
C THR A 174 6.80 -10.73 -39.02
N ARG A 175 5.58 -11.06 -38.54
CA ARG A 175 5.21 -12.40 -38.05
C ARG A 175 5.36 -13.44 -39.17
N THR A 176 5.97 -14.58 -38.87
CA THR A 176 5.99 -15.75 -39.77
C THR A 176 4.88 -16.75 -39.43
N ALA A 177 4.50 -17.60 -40.40
CA ALA A 177 3.48 -18.63 -40.17
C ALA A 177 3.87 -19.55 -38.99
N GLY A 178 2.91 -19.83 -38.10
CA GLY A 178 3.15 -20.64 -36.89
C GLY A 178 3.69 -19.87 -35.69
N GLU A 179 4.15 -18.63 -35.83
CA GLU A 179 4.53 -17.81 -34.66
C GLU A 179 3.31 -17.43 -33.82
N GLN A 180 3.53 -17.18 -32.53
CA GLN A 180 2.47 -16.78 -31.61
C GLN A 180 1.93 -15.39 -31.92
N ILE A 181 0.74 -15.08 -31.41
CA ILE A 181 0.11 -13.77 -31.51
C ILE A 181 0.62 -12.88 -30.37
N PRO A 182 1.36 -11.80 -30.65
CA PRO A 182 1.77 -10.83 -29.64
C PRO A 182 0.55 -10.14 -29.02
N LEU A 183 0.45 -10.19 -27.69
CA LEU A 183 -0.63 -9.55 -26.93
C LEU A 183 -0.03 -8.67 -25.84
N LEU A 184 -0.12 -7.35 -26.02
CA LEU A 184 0.29 -6.35 -25.02
C LEU A 184 -0.79 -6.20 -23.95
N VAL A 185 -0.45 -6.48 -22.70
CA VAL A 185 -1.35 -6.48 -21.55
C VAL A 185 -0.75 -5.66 -20.40
N PRO A 186 -1.47 -4.67 -19.85
CA PRO A 186 -1.08 -4.02 -18.61
C PRO A 186 -1.14 -5.01 -17.45
N ILE A 187 -0.03 -5.22 -16.76
CA ILE A 187 0.04 -6.23 -15.68
C ILE A 187 -0.71 -5.79 -14.42
N SER A 188 -1.03 -4.50 -14.27
CA SER A 188 -1.81 -3.93 -13.16
C SER A 188 -3.20 -4.56 -12.99
N GLU A 189 -3.76 -5.16 -14.04
CA GLU A 189 -5.06 -5.85 -14.00
C GLU A 189 -4.97 -7.29 -13.47
N TRP A 190 -3.75 -7.79 -13.25
CA TRP A 190 -3.51 -9.14 -12.73
C TRP A 190 -3.55 -9.18 -11.21
N ASP A 191 -4.31 -10.14 -10.68
CA ASP A 191 -4.17 -10.60 -9.29
C ASP A 191 -3.21 -11.81 -9.30
N PRO A 192 -1.98 -11.68 -8.74
CA PRO A 192 -0.99 -12.76 -8.73
C PRO A 192 -1.42 -14.00 -7.95
N ALA A 193 -2.50 -13.95 -7.17
CA ALA A 193 -3.09 -15.14 -6.56
C ALA A 193 -3.78 -16.07 -7.58
N GLY A 194 -4.07 -15.59 -8.80
CA GLY A 194 -4.66 -16.36 -9.89
C GLY A 194 -3.71 -16.59 -11.08
N PRO A 195 -4.00 -17.57 -11.94
CA PRO A 195 -3.12 -17.91 -13.06
C PRO A 195 -3.08 -16.78 -14.10
N LEU A 196 -1.89 -16.52 -14.66
CA LEU A 196 -1.69 -15.54 -15.74
C LEU A 196 -2.57 -15.85 -16.96
N ASP A 197 -2.78 -17.13 -17.25
CA ASP A 197 -3.58 -17.57 -18.40
C ASP A 197 -5.03 -17.06 -18.36
N ASP A 198 -5.61 -16.92 -17.16
CA ASP A 198 -6.95 -16.34 -17.00
C ASP A 198 -6.98 -14.84 -17.30
N LEU A 199 -5.90 -14.10 -17.01
CA LEU A 199 -5.79 -12.70 -17.41
C LEU A 199 -5.73 -12.58 -18.94
N LEU A 200 -4.84 -13.36 -19.58
CA LEU A 200 -4.66 -13.34 -21.03
C LEU A 200 -5.95 -13.72 -21.76
N ALA A 201 -6.64 -14.77 -21.31
CA ALA A 201 -7.88 -15.21 -21.90
C ALA A 201 -9.01 -14.18 -21.74
N ARG A 202 -9.14 -13.56 -20.56
CA ARG A 202 -10.12 -12.48 -20.32
C ARG A 202 -9.84 -11.28 -21.21
N ARG A 203 -8.59 -10.81 -21.25
CA ARG A 203 -8.21 -9.64 -22.04
C ARG A 203 -8.47 -9.84 -23.53
N LEU A 204 -8.07 -11.00 -24.06
CA LEU A 204 -8.31 -11.36 -25.46
C LEU A 204 -9.82 -11.45 -25.78
N ALA A 205 -10.61 -12.03 -24.85
CA ALA A 205 -12.06 -12.16 -24.99
C ALA A 205 -12.80 -10.81 -24.94
N GLU A 206 -12.33 -9.88 -24.11
CA GLU A 206 -12.92 -8.55 -23.95
C GLU A 206 -12.57 -7.63 -25.13
N ASP A 207 -11.29 -7.54 -25.50
CA ASP A 207 -10.82 -6.62 -26.54
C ASP A 207 -11.22 -7.07 -27.95
N HIS A 208 -11.32 -8.38 -28.18
CA HIS A 208 -11.59 -8.97 -29.50
C HIS A 208 -12.89 -9.79 -29.55
N ARG A 209 -13.85 -9.48 -28.67
CA ARG A 209 -15.16 -10.12 -28.60
C ARG A 209 -15.86 -10.31 -29.95
N PRO A 210 -15.91 -9.32 -30.87
CA PRO A 210 -16.61 -9.47 -32.14
C PRO A 210 -15.98 -10.50 -33.08
N VAL A 211 -14.67 -10.71 -33.00
CA VAL A 211 -13.91 -11.63 -33.84
C VAL A 211 -14.03 -13.04 -33.27
N LEU A 212 -13.77 -13.19 -31.96
CA LEU A 212 -13.87 -14.48 -31.27
C LEU A 212 -15.29 -15.05 -31.26
N GLY A 213 -16.31 -14.18 -31.17
CA GLY A 213 -17.72 -14.56 -31.22
C GLY A 213 -18.15 -15.24 -32.53
N ARG A 214 -17.39 -15.11 -33.61
CA ARG A 214 -17.63 -15.84 -34.88
C ARG A 214 -17.26 -17.32 -34.79
N HIS A 215 -16.38 -17.67 -33.85
CA HIS A 215 -15.79 -19.00 -33.69
C HIS A 215 -16.31 -19.74 -32.46
N GLY A 216 -17.10 -19.09 -31.60
CA GLY A 216 -17.71 -19.71 -30.42
C GLY A 216 -17.95 -18.72 -29.28
N ASP A 217 -18.05 -19.24 -28.07
CA ASP A 217 -18.03 -18.41 -26.86
C ASP A 217 -16.66 -17.72 -26.71
N PRO A 218 -16.57 -16.37 -26.71
CA PRO A 218 -15.30 -15.65 -26.77
C PRO A 218 -14.28 -16.05 -25.71
N LEU A 219 -14.74 -16.23 -24.46
CA LEU A 219 -13.86 -16.60 -23.34
C LEU A 219 -13.34 -18.03 -23.49
N THR A 220 -14.19 -18.96 -23.93
CA THR A 220 -13.80 -20.34 -24.18
C THR A 220 -12.79 -20.46 -25.32
N VAL A 221 -12.98 -19.72 -26.42
CA VAL A 221 -12.03 -19.70 -27.55
C VAL A 221 -10.70 -19.07 -27.12
N ALA A 222 -10.74 -17.96 -26.37
CA ALA A 222 -9.55 -17.29 -25.86
C ALA A 222 -8.74 -18.19 -24.92
N ARG A 223 -9.39 -18.90 -23.98
CA ARG A 223 -8.74 -19.87 -23.11
C ARG A 223 -7.98 -20.94 -23.89
N ARG A 224 -8.59 -21.50 -24.94
CA ARG A 224 -7.93 -22.51 -25.78
C ARG A 224 -6.69 -21.97 -26.51
N LEU A 225 -6.73 -20.72 -26.99
CA LEU A 225 -5.56 -20.09 -27.62
C LEU A 225 -4.40 -19.93 -26.63
N VAL A 226 -4.71 -19.56 -25.38
CA VAL A 226 -3.70 -19.38 -24.33
C VAL A 226 -3.15 -20.73 -23.85
N GLU A 227 -4.02 -21.70 -23.57
CA GLU A 227 -3.66 -23.06 -23.15
C GLU A 227 -2.77 -23.78 -24.19
N GLN A 228 -3.00 -23.54 -25.48
CA GLN A 228 -2.18 -24.11 -26.57
C GLN A 228 -0.95 -23.26 -26.93
N ASN A 229 -0.55 -22.31 -26.06
CA ASN A 229 0.62 -21.45 -26.26
C ASN A 229 0.62 -20.72 -27.61
N ARG A 230 -0.56 -20.29 -28.10
CA ARG A 230 -0.69 -19.53 -29.36
C ARG A 230 -0.54 -18.02 -29.16
N VAL A 231 -0.43 -17.57 -27.91
CA VAL A 231 -0.33 -16.16 -27.51
C VAL A 231 1.04 -15.90 -26.91
N LEU A 232 1.68 -14.80 -27.32
CA LEU A 232 2.90 -14.27 -26.74
C LEU A 232 2.53 -13.09 -25.82
N PRO A 233 2.61 -13.22 -24.49
CA PRO A 233 2.30 -12.12 -23.58
C PRO A 233 3.43 -11.07 -23.58
N LEU A 234 3.07 -9.81 -23.78
CA LEU A 234 3.91 -8.65 -23.49
C LEU A 234 3.29 -7.89 -22.32
N LEU A 235 3.90 -8.02 -21.14
CA LEU A 235 3.40 -7.51 -19.88
C LEU A 235 4.02 -6.13 -19.59
N ASP A 236 3.19 -5.08 -19.65
CA ASP A 236 3.60 -3.69 -19.44
C ASP A 236 3.39 -3.27 -17.97
N GLY A 237 4.46 -2.79 -17.33
CA GLY A 237 4.41 -2.10 -16.04
C GLY A 237 4.35 -2.97 -14.77
N LEU A 238 5.30 -3.87 -14.53
CA LEU A 238 5.39 -4.62 -13.25
C LEU A 238 5.36 -3.67 -12.03
N ASP A 239 5.97 -2.49 -12.17
CA ASP A 239 5.99 -1.40 -11.18
C ASP A 239 4.63 -0.73 -10.91
N GLU A 240 3.59 -1.18 -11.61
CA GLU A 240 2.21 -0.74 -11.40
C GLU A 240 1.41 -1.68 -10.50
N LEU A 241 1.95 -2.85 -10.16
CA LEU A 241 1.36 -3.72 -9.15
C LEU A 241 1.58 -3.13 -7.74
N PRO A 242 0.67 -3.40 -6.79
CA PRO A 242 0.89 -3.08 -5.38
C PRO A 242 2.18 -3.74 -4.89
N GLY A 243 2.98 -3.04 -4.08
CA GLY A 243 4.29 -3.52 -3.59
C GLY A 243 4.30 -4.96 -3.08
N PRO A 244 3.34 -5.39 -2.22
CA PRO A 244 3.26 -6.77 -1.73
C PRO A 244 2.97 -7.83 -2.81
N ALA A 245 2.38 -7.42 -3.95
CA ALA A 245 1.99 -8.30 -5.04
C ALA A 245 3.13 -8.54 -6.06
N ILE A 246 4.15 -7.68 -6.12
CA ILE A 246 5.27 -7.78 -7.07
C ILE A 246 6.05 -9.08 -6.90
N GLY A 247 6.39 -9.46 -5.67
CA GLY A 247 7.12 -10.70 -5.38
C GLY A 247 6.38 -11.98 -5.81
N PRO A 248 5.12 -12.18 -5.40
CA PRO A 248 4.27 -13.26 -5.91
C PRO A 248 4.12 -13.25 -7.44
N ALA A 249 3.97 -12.07 -8.05
CA ALA A 249 3.87 -11.93 -9.51
C ALA A 249 5.14 -12.44 -10.21
N LEU A 250 6.33 -12.03 -9.75
CA LEU A 250 7.59 -12.47 -10.33
C LEU A 250 7.81 -13.98 -10.21
N ARG A 251 7.43 -14.60 -9.09
CA ARG A 251 7.45 -16.07 -8.95
C ARG A 251 6.57 -16.76 -9.99
N ALA A 252 5.32 -16.32 -10.11
CA ALA A 252 4.40 -16.90 -11.09
C ALA A 252 4.84 -16.66 -12.55
N LEU A 253 5.52 -15.54 -12.83
CA LEU A 253 6.14 -15.28 -14.15
C LEU A 253 7.38 -16.14 -14.39
N ASP A 254 8.19 -16.40 -13.36
CA ASP A 254 9.35 -17.28 -13.47
C ASP A 254 8.92 -18.75 -13.61
N ASP A 255 7.85 -19.18 -12.95
CA ASP A 255 7.24 -20.51 -13.17
C ASP A 255 6.75 -20.65 -14.62
N HIS A 256 6.10 -19.61 -15.14
CA HIS A 256 5.67 -19.55 -16.55
C HIS A 256 6.87 -19.61 -17.51
N ALA A 257 7.93 -18.85 -17.22
CA ALA A 257 9.17 -18.83 -18.01
C ALA A 257 9.92 -20.17 -17.94
N SER A 258 10.00 -20.77 -16.77
CA SER A 258 10.68 -22.05 -16.52
C SER A 258 10.01 -23.21 -17.26
N ALA A 259 8.70 -23.12 -17.50
CA ALA A 259 7.97 -24.04 -18.38
C ALA A 259 8.31 -23.88 -19.88
N GLY A 260 9.28 -23.01 -20.23
CA GLY A 260 9.69 -22.75 -21.61
C GLY A 260 8.72 -21.88 -22.40
N ARG A 261 7.76 -21.23 -21.72
CA ARG A 261 6.77 -20.36 -22.36
C ARG A 261 7.38 -18.97 -22.58
N PRO A 262 7.16 -18.35 -23.75
CA PRO A 262 7.77 -17.08 -24.08
C PRO A 262 6.99 -15.92 -23.46
N LEU A 263 7.71 -14.85 -23.10
CA LEU A 263 7.10 -13.66 -22.50
C LEU A 263 8.02 -12.44 -22.67
N VAL A 264 7.41 -11.26 -22.67
CA VAL A 264 8.12 -9.99 -22.49
C VAL A 264 7.58 -9.31 -21.24
N LEU A 265 8.46 -8.80 -20.38
CA LEU A 265 8.08 -8.07 -19.17
C LEU A 265 8.78 -6.71 -19.17
N THR A 266 8.06 -5.65 -18.79
CA THR A 266 8.67 -4.33 -18.55
C THR A 266 8.55 -3.93 -17.08
N SER A 267 9.59 -3.30 -16.53
CA SER A 267 9.60 -2.83 -15.13
C SER A 267 10.53 -1.64 -14.90
N ARG A 268 10.33 -0.91 -13.80
CA ARG A 268 11.35 0.01 -13.28
C ARG A 268 12.51 -0.78 -12.66
N ILE A 269 13.73 -0.27 -12.84
CA ILE A 269 14.97 -0.89 -12.31
C ILE A 269 14.82 -1.13 -10.80
N GLY A 270 14.56 -0.08 -10.01
CA GLY A 270 14.49 -0.21 -8.56
C GLY A 270 13.35 -1.08 -8.01
N GLU A 271 12.23 -1.23 -8.73
CA GLU A 271 11.13 -2.13 -8.31
C GLU A 271 11.47 -3.60 -8.61
N TYR A 272 12.11 -3.86 -9.76
CA TYR A 272 12.57 -5.19 -10.13
C TYR A 272 13.66 -5.69 -9.16
N GLU A 273 14.62 -4.83 -8.79
CA GLU A 273 15.67 -5.16 -7.83
C GLU A 273 15.13 -5.37 -6.41
N ARG A 274 14.23 -4.50 -5.94
CA ARG A 274 13.63 -4.61 -4.60
C ARG A 274 12.82 -5.88 -4.41
N ALA A 275 12.29 -6.45 -5.48
CA ALA A 275 11.51 -7.68 -5.40
C ALA A 275 12.37 -8.91 -5.03
N GLY A 276 13.70 -8.84 -5.20
CA GLY A 276 14.63 -9.88 -4.77
C GLY A 276 14.51 -11.22 -5.52
N HIS A 277 13.69 -11.30 -6.57
CA HIS A 277 13.47 -12.47 -7.40
C HIS A 277 13.70 -12.10 -8.87
N ILE A 278 14.52 -12.87 -9.58
CA ILE A 278 14.80 -12.66 -11.01
C ILE A 278 14.09 -13.72 -11.85
N LEU A 279 13.84 -13.44 -13.13
CA LEU A 279 13.40 -14.48 -14.07
C LEU A 279 14.63 -15.25 -14.52
N THR A 280 14.73 -16.52 -14.11
CA THR A 280 15.95 -17.33 -14.19
C THR A 280 16.40 -17.67 -15.61
N THR A 281 15.53 -17.52 -16.60
CA THR A 281 15.79 -17.93 -17.99
C THR A 281 15.57 -16.79 -19.00
N ALA A 282 15.21 -15.59 -18.54
CA ALA A 282 14.94 -14.44 -19.39
C ALA A 282 16.18 -13.57 -19.62
N ALA A 283 16.35 -13.07 -20.85
CA ALA A 283 17.33 -12.02 -21.12
C ALA A 283 16.87 -10.70 -20.51
N VAL A 284 17.77 -9.92 -19.91
CA VAL A 284 17.44 -8.63 -19.29
C VAL A 284 18.17 -7.50 -20.01
N VAL A 285 17.42 -6.54 -20.54
CA VAL A 285 17.93 -5.34 -21.21
C VAL A 285 17.48 -4.09 -20.47
N GLU A 286 18.33 -3.08 -20.42
CA GLU A 286 18.08 -1.75 -19.88
C GLU A 286 17.91 -0.73 -21.01
N LEU A 287 16.91 0.13 -20.89
CA LEU A 287 16.77 1.32 -21.72
C LEU A 287 17.69 2.41 -21.16
N GLU A 288 18.66 2.84 -21.96
CA GLU A 288 19.63 3.86 -21.60
C GLU A 288 19.02 5.27 -21.64
N ALA A 289 19.74 6.24 -21.07
CA ALA A 289 19.41 7.65 -21.21
C ALA A 289 19.44 8.09 -22.68
N VAL A 290 18.61 9.08 -23.02
CA VAL A 290 18.60 9.71 -24.35
C VAL A 290 19.90 10.50 -24.51
N ASP A 291 20.62 10.17 -25.58
CA ASP A 291 21.80 10.90 -26.02
C ASP A 291 21.42 12.33 -26.46
N VAL A 292 22.29 13.30 -26.20
CA VAL A 292 22.15 14.68 -26.68
C VAL A 292 21.87 14.72 -28.18
N ASP A 293 22.56 13.92 -28.98
CA ASP A 293 22.34 13.91 -30.43
C ASP A 293 20.95 13.38 -30.81
N ALA A 294 20.44 12.39 -30.10
CA ALA A 294 19.09 11.86 -30.30
C ALA A 294 18.02 12.88 -29.88
N ALA A 295 18.24 13.59 -28.76
CA ALA A 295 17.36 14.65 -28.30
C ALA A 295 17.33 15.82 -29.31
N VAL A 296 18.49 16.26 -29.80
CA VAL A 296 18.61 17.33 -30.80
C VAL A 296 17.93 16.94 -32.11
N ALA A 297 18.16 15.71 -32.59
CA ALA A 297 17.53 15.22 -33.82
C ALA A 297 15.99 15.24 -33.72
N TYR A 298 15.45 14.80 -32.58
CA TYR A 298 14.01 14.77 -32.37
C TYR A 298 13.39 16.17 -32.20
N LEU A 299 14.05 17.08 -31.48
CA LEU A 299 13.59 18.46 -31.28
C LEU A 299 13.75 19.34 -32.53
N SER A 300 14.61 18.94 -33.47
CA SER A 300 14.80 19.63 -34.75
C SER A 300 13.62 19.46 -35.70
N TYR A 301 12.66 18.57 -35.41
CA TYR A 301 11.48 18.34 -36.23
C TYR A 301 10.24 19.06 -35.67
N PRO A 302 9.47 19.80 -36.51
CA PRO A 302 9.73 20.11 -37.92
C PRO A 302 10.87 21.13 -38.08
N GLU A 303 11.59 21.09 -39.21
CA GLU A 303 12.78 21.93 -39.46
C GLU A 303 12.54 23.43 -39.25
N SER A 304 11.31 23.90 -39.46
CA SER A 304 10.88 25.28 -39.21
C SER A 304 11.07 25.73 -37.76
N GLY A 305 11.12 24.81 -36.80
CA GLY A 305 11.33 25.08 -35.38
C GLY A 305 12.80 25.07 -34.95
N ARG A 306 13.71 24.56 -35.78
CA ARG A 306 15.11 24.29 -35.42
C ARG A 306 15.89 25.53 -35.00
N SER A 307 15.72 26.64 -35.73
CA SER A 307 16.44 27.90 -35.47
C SER A 307 16.20 28.46 -34.07
N ARG A 308 15.02 28.23 -33.48
CA ARG A 308 14.68 28.66 -32.12
C ARG A 308 15.39 27.86 -31.04
N TRP A 309 15.64 26.58 -31.32
CA TRP A 309 16.34 25.69 -30.40
C TRP A 309 17.86 25.81 -30.48
N GLU A 310 18.43 26.54 -31.44
CA GLU A 310 19.87 26.55 -31.71
C GLU A 310 20.71 26.99 -30.49
N ARG A 311 20.22 27.94 -29.69
CA ARG A 311 20.90 28.35 -28.44
C ARG A 311 20.92 27.21 -27.42
N VAL A 312 19.82 26.47 -27.30
CA VAL A 312 19.72 25.30 -26.41
C VAL A 312 20.58 24.15 -26.94
N PHE A 313 20.57 23.88 -28.26
CA PHE A 313 21.41 22.85 -28.87
C PHE A 313 22.90 23.13 -28.71
N THR A 314 23.30 24.40 -28.81
CA THR A 314 24.68 24.82 -28.57
C THR A 314 25.08 24.56 -27.10
N HIS A 315 24.20 24.90 -26.15
CA HIS A 315 24.42 24.61 -24.72
C HIS A 315 24.51 23.10 -24.46
N LEU A 316 23.54 22.31 -24.95
CA LEU A 316 23.49 20.86 -24.72
C LEU A 316 24.73 20.12 -25.23
N ARG A 317 25.34 20.56 -26.35
CA ARG A 317 26.56 19.95 -26.88
C ARG A 317 27.83 20.37 -26.15
N ALA A 318 27.80 21.51 -25.44
CA ALA A 318 28.95 22.07 -24.73
C ALA A 318 28.95 21.75 -23.22
N ALA A 319 27.78 21.47 -22.65
CA ALA A 319 27.59 21.21 -21.23
C ALA A 319 27.99 19.78 -20.83
N ASP A 320 28.34 19.61 -19.55
CA ASP A 320 28.68 18.31 -18.93
C ASP A 320 27.41 17.52 -18.53
N ASP A 321 27.54 16.21 -18.31
CA ASP A 321 26.46 15.30 -17.90
C ASP A 321 25.80 15.67 -16.55
N ARG A 322 26.47 16.53 -15.77
CA ARG A 322 25.94 17.06 -14.50
C ARG A 322 24.98 18.23 -14.68
N ASP A 323 24.94 18.84 -15.87
CA ASP A 323 24.11 20.01 -16.18
C ASP A 323 22.61 19.69 -15.97
N PRO A 324 21.83 20.56 -15.29
CA PRO A 324 20.43 20.32 -15.00
C PRO A 324 19.56 20.11 -16.24
N LEU A 325 19.85 20.80 -17.36
CA LEU A 325 19.08 20.70 -18.60
C LEU A 325 19.42 19.41 -19.34
N VAL A 326 20.70 19.04 -19.43
CA VAL A 326 21.15 17.75 -20.00
C VAL A 326 20.50 16.59 -19.25
N ARG A 327 20.54 16.60 -17.91
CA ARG A 327 19.89 15.57 -17.07
C ARG A 327 18.37 15.55 -17.13
N THR A 328 17.74 16.66 -17.50
CA THR A 328 16.29 16.71 -17.69
C THR A 328 15.91 16.10 -19.03
N LEU A 329 16.59 16.50 -20.10
CA LEU A 329 16.35 16.03 -21.47
C LEU A 329 16.95 14.65 -21.78
N SER A 330 17.55 13.98 -20.80
CA SER A 330 18.04 12.61 -20.93
C SER A 330 16.93 11.54 -20.87
N THR A 331 15.66 11.94 -20.76
CA THR A 331 14.52 11.01 -20.76
C THR A 331 13.60 11.26 -21.96
N PRO A 332 13.09 10.21 -22.65
CA PRO A 332 12.19 10.38 -23.78
C PRO A 332 10.94 11.19 -23.44
N LEU A 333 10.44 11.05 -22.20
CA LEU A 333 9.33 11.84 -21.68
C LEU A 333 9.64 13.34 -21.76
N MET A 334 10.74 13.80 -21.17
CA MET A 334 11.05 15.24 -21.12
C MET A 334 11.35 15.82 -22.50
N VAL A 335 12.00 15.05 -23.37
CA VAL A 335 12.23 15.44 -24.78
C VAL A 335 10.90 15.58 -25.54
N SER A 336 9.96 14.64 -25.31
CA SER A 336 8.63 14.73 -25.92
C SER A 336 7.80 15.91 -25.39
N LEU A 337 7.86 16.17 -24.09
CA LEU A 337 7.19 17.32 -23.46
C LEU A 337 7.77 18.63 -23.97
N ALA A 338 9.09 18.75 -24.07
CA ALA A 338 9.79 19.90 -24.62
C ALA A 338 9.35 20.20 -26.05
N ARG A 339 9.26 19.18 -26.91
CA ARG A 339 8.78 19.38 -28.29
C ARG A 339 7.36 19.94 -28.30
N THR A 340 6.43 19.31 -27.59
CA THR A 340 5.02 19.71 -27.60
C THR A 340 4.82 21.07 -26.93
N ALA A 341 5.57 21.38 -25.86
CA ALA A 341 5.51 22.64 -25.14
C ALA A 341 5.94 23.84 -25.99
N TYR A 342 7.01 23.71 -26.77
CA TYR A 342 7.56 24.81 -27.60
C TYR A 342 7.22 24.69 -29.09
N GLN A 343 6.18 23.92 -29.42
CA GLN A 343 5.73 23.77 -30.81
C GLN A 343 5.10 25.08 -31.33
N GLU A 344 4.47 25.87 -30.46
CA GLU A 344 3.87 27.15 -30.83
C GLU A 344 4.92 28.21 -31.18
N PRO A 345 4.75 29.00 -32.26
CA PRO A 345 5.71 30.02 -32.71
C PRO A 345 6.07 31.09 -31.65
N GLY A 346 5.19 31.35 -30.69
CA GLY A 346 5.37 32.39 -29.66
C GLY A 346 6.15 31.95 -28.41
N ALA A 347 6.50 30.68 -28.26
CA ALA A 347 7.27 30.18 -27.12
C ALA A 347 8.78 30.10 -27.46
N ASP A 348 9.64 30.64 -26.60
CA ASP A 348 11.10 30.62 -26.77
C ASP A 348 11.75 29.55 -25.86
N PRO A 349 12.37 28.49 -26.42
CA PRO A 349 13.05 27.47 -25.64
C PRO A 349 14.26 27.97 -24.83
N ALA A 350 14.83 29.13 -25.19
CA ALA A 350 16.00 29.67 -24.49
C ALA A 350 15.72 30.02 -23.01
N GLU A 351 14.46 30.16 -22.61
CA GLU A 351 14.07 30.36 -21.21
C GLU A 351 14.51 29.21 -20.30
N LEU A 352 14.67 27.98 -20.83
CA LEU A 352 15.10 26.82 -20.07
C LEU A 352 16.53 26.95 -19.56
N LEU A 353 17.37 27.77 -20.20
CA LEU A 353 18.75 28.03 -19.81
C LEU A 353 18.85 28.92 -18.56
N ALA A 354 17.77 29.63 -18.20
CA ALA A 354 17.74 30.50 -17.03
C ALA A 354 17.38 29.77 -15.73
N LEU A 355 16.96 28.50 -15.81
CA LEU A 355 16.53 27.69 -14.67
C LEU A 355 17.71 26.92 -14.07
N GLY A 356 17.84 26.94 -12.74
CA GLY A 356 19.03 26.44 -12.04
C GLY A 356 18.97 24.95 -11.68
N SER A 357 17.80 24.33 -11.75
CA SER A 357 17.61 22.96 -11.26
C SER A 357 16.72 22.07 -12.14
N ARG A 358 16.95 20.76 -12.07
CA ARG A 358 16.16 19.75 -12.80
C ARG A 358 14.66 19.81 -12.47
N PRO A 359 14.21 19.95 -11.21
CA PRO A 359 12.79 20.07 -10.88
C PRO A 359 12.15 21.32 -11.48
N GLU A 360 12.83 22.47 -11.49
CA GLU A 360 12.33 23.70 -12.10
C GLU A 360 12.14 23.56 -13.60
N ILE A 361 13.14 22.99 -14.30
CA ILE A 361 13.08 22.74 -15.75
C ILE A 361 11.93 21.77 -16.05
N ALA A 362 11.86 20.64 -15.34
CA ALA A 362 10.79 19.66 -15.52
C ALA A 362 9.39 20.26 -15.26
N GLY A 363 9.24 21.04 -14.19
CA GLY A 363 8.02 21.77 -13.86
C GLY A 363 7.59 22.72 -14.97
N ARG A 364 8.53 23.53 -15.48
CA ARG A 364 8.29 24.46 -16.59
C ARG A 364 7.85 23.75 -17.86
N LEU A 365 8.50 22.63 -18.21
CA LEU A 365 8.13 21.80 -19.37
C LEU A 365 6.71 21.23 -19.23
N MET A 366 6.35 20.72 -18.06
CA MET A 366 5.02 20.18 -17.79
C MET A 366 3.94 21.28 -17.84
N ASP A 367 4.21 22.47 -17.29
CA ASP A 367 3.29 23.61 -17.33
C ASP A 367 3.09 24.16 -18.74
N ALA A 368 4.16 24.26 -19.52
CA ALA A 368 4.10 24.68 -20.91
C ALA A 368 3.33 23.65 -21.75
N PHE A 369 3.59 22.36 -21.57
CA PHE A 369 2.83 21.28 -22.20
C PHE A 369 1.33 21.35 -21.85
N LEU A 370 0.98 21.50 -20.57
CA LEU A 370 -0.41 21.60 -20.13
C LEU A 370 -1.09 22.86 -20.67
N THR A 371 -0.35 23.94 -20.87
CA THR A 371 -0.86 25.18 -21.45
C THR A 371 -1.14 25.04 -22.93
N ALA A 372 -0.24 24.40 -23.68
CA ALA A 372 -0.42 24.08 -25.09
C ALA A 372 -1.57 23.08 -25.31
N ALA A 373 -1.63 22.01 -24.51
CA ALA A 373 -2.69 20.99 -24.61
C ALA A 373 -4.07 21.50 -24.16
N TYR A 374 -4.11 22.41 -23.18
CA TYR A 374 -5.33 22.99 -22.62
C TYR A 374 -5.22 24.51 -22.49
N PRO A 375 -5.53 25.26 -23.57
CA PRO A 375 -5.66 26.71 -23.51
C PRO A 375 -6.86 27.07 -22.63
N GLY A 376 -6.57 27.39 -21.36
CA GLY A 376 -7.56 27.84 -20.38
C GLY A 376 -7.36 27.25 -18.98
N ALA A 377 -7.25 28.13 -17.99
CA ALA A 377 -7.03 27.77 -16.59
C ALA A 377 -8.14 26.89 -15.98
N ARG A 378 -9.35 26.87 -16.55
CA ARG A 378 -10.46 26.04 -16.07
C ARG A 378 -10.22 24.54 -16.29
N ARG A 379 -9.76 24.16 -17.48
CA ARG A 379 -9.56 22.75 -17.84
C ARG A 379 -8.36 22.16 -17.09
N ARG A 380 -7.30 22.95 -16.91
CA ARG A 380 -6.14 22.57 -16.07
C ARG A 380 -6.53 22.35 -14.61
N ARG A 381 -7.42 23.19 -14.04
CA ARG A 381 -7.98 22.96 -12.69
C ARG A 381 -8.75 21.64 -12.58
N TRP A 382 -9.46 21.22 -13.62
CA TRP A 382 -10.14 19.92 -13.64
C TRP A 382 -9.14 18.75 -13.63
N LEU A 383 -8.03 18.86 -14.39
CA LEU A 383 -6.95 17.88 -14.35
C LEU A 383 -6.28 17.83 -12.97
N SER A 384 -6.00 18.98 -12.35
CA SER A 384 -5.46 19.05 -10.99
C SER A 384 -6.41 18.44 -9.96
N CYS A 385 -7.73 18.62 -10.12
CA CYS A 385 -8.72 18.02 -9.24
C CYS A 385 -8.72 16.48 -9.36
N LEU A 386 -8.66 15.96 -10.59
CA LEU A 386 -8.55 14.52 -10.82
C LEU A 386 -7.22 13.95 -10.30
N ALA A 387 -6.10 14.64 -10.54
CA ALA A 387 -4.78 14.22 -10.07
C ALA A 387 -4.70 14.17 -8.53
N TYR A 388 -5.26 15.19 -7.86
CA TYR A 388 -5.36 15.20 -6.40
C TYR A 388 -6.32 14.13 -5.87
N HIS A 389 -7.41 13.82 -6.59
CA HIS A 389 -8.31 12.72 -6.22
C HIS A 389 -7.58 11.38 -6.20
N LEU A 390 -6.79 11.12 -7.23
CA LEU A 390 -5.96 9.92 -7.32
C LEU A 390 -4.88 9.86 -6.24
N TYR A 391 -4.20 10.98 -5.99
CA TYR A 391 -3.23 11.11 -4.90
C TYR A 391 -3.86 10.78 -3.53
N ALA A 392 -4.99 11.41 -3.19
CA ALA A 392 -5.66 11.23 -1.91
C ALA A 392 -6.22 9.81 -1.73
N ALA A 393 -6.67 9.17 -2.81
CA ALA A 393 -7.19 7.81 -2.79
C ALA A 393 -6.09 6.73 -2.92
N TYR A 394 -4.81 7.12 -2.93
CA TYR A 394 -3.66 6.23 -3.15
C TYR A 394 -3.84 5.28 -4.34
N THR A 395 -4.43 5.79 -5.42
CA THR A 395 -4.73 5.02 -6.62
C THR A 395 -4.26 5.74 -7.86
N ARG A 396 -3.78 5.00 -8.86
CA ARG A 396 -3.43 5.55 -10.18
C ARG A 396 -4.60 5.48 -11.16
N ASP A 397 -5.66 4.75 -10.77
CA ASP A 397 -6.80 4.43 -11.59
C ASP A 397 -7.91 5.47 -11.44
N VAL A 398 -8.16 6.24 -12.50
CA VAL A 398 -9.38 7.02 -12.68
C VAL A 398 -10.53 6.05 -12.98
N ARG A 399 -11.01 5.43 -11.92
CA ARG A 399 -12.32 4.77 -11.89
C ARG A 399 -13.33 5.88 -11.82
N TRP A 400 -13.74 6.38 -12.98
CA TRP A 400 -14.57 7.57 -13.05
C TRP A 400 -15.91 7.41 -12.33
N TRP A 401 -16.34 6.20 -11.98
CA TRP A 401 -17.52 5.89 -11.14
C TRP A 401 -17.23 5.74 -9.62
N GLN A 402 -15.98 5.92 -9.17
CA GLN A 402 -15.51 5.85 -7.77
C GLN A 402 -14.77 7.15 -7.37
N LEU A 403 -15.45 8.29 -7.46
CA LEU A 403 -14.96 9.54 -6.86
C LEU A 403 -15.17 9.47 -5.34
N ASP A 404 -14.11 9.71 -4.58
CA ASP A 404 -14.15 9.67 -3.12
C ASP A 404 -14.86 10.94 -2.63
N PRO A 405 -15.99 10.83 -1.92
CA PRO A 405 -16.64 11.97 -1.29
C PRO A 405 -15.73 12.70 -0.27
N GLY A 406 -14.67 12.04 0.19
CA GLY A 406 -13.66 12.52 1.14
C GLY A 406 -12.77 13.66 0.65
N LEU A 407 -12.67 13.92 -0.67
CA LEU A 407 -11.94 15.10 -1.19
C LEU A 407 -12.51 16.44 -0.71
N LEU A 408 -13.73 16.42 -0.17
CA LEU A 408 -14.41 17.56 0.41
C LEU A 408 -14.33 17.58 1.95
N ALA A 409 -13.27 17.01 2.54
CA ALA A 409 -13.00 16.99 3.99
C ALA A 409 -12.88 18.37 4.67
N ALA A 410 -13.15 19.48 3.97
CA ALA A 410 -13.34 20.80 4.57
C ALA A 410 -14.69 20.94 5.33
N LEU A 411 -15.49 19.88 5.50
CA LEU A 411 -16.68 19.95 6.34
C LEU A 411 -16.67 18.88 7.45
N PRO A 412 -17.00 19.27 8.71
CA PRO A 412 -17.16 18.35 9.82
C PRO A 412 -18.09 17.20 9.46
N GLN A 413 -17.85 16.00 10.02
CA GLN A 413 -18.65 14.79 9.81
C GLN A 413 -20.18 15.00 9.91
N ARG A 414 -20.62 16.04 10.62
CA ARG A 414 -22.02 16.48 10.77
C ARG A 414 -22.67 16.99 9.47
N ALA A 415 -21.92 17.65 8.58
CA ALA A 415 -22.45 18.11 7.29
C ALA A 415 -22.63 16.95 6.29
N ARG A 416 -21.69 15.98 6.28
CA ARG A 416 -21.79 14.73 5.51
C ARG A 416 -23.04 13.93 5.90
N ARG A 417 -23.38 13.92 7.20
CA ARG A 417 -24.62 13.33 7.73
C ARG A 417 -25.86 14.06 7.21
N ARG A 418 -25.87 15.40 7.20
CA ARG A 418 -27.03 16.22 6.75
C ARG A 418 -27.29 16.10 5.25
N THR A 419 -26.25 16.11 4.41
CA THR A 419 -26.41 15.97 2.95
C THR A 419 -26.93 14.60 2.55
N THR A 420 -26.51 13.54 3.24
CA THR A 420 -26.99 12.16 3.00
C THR A 420 -28.49 12.03 3.33
N VAL A 421 -28.92 12.61 4.46
CA VAL A 421 -30.33 12.61 4.88
C VAL A 421 -31.20 13.43 3.92
N ALA A 422 -30.73 14.60 3.48
CA ALA A 422 -31.48 15.47 2.57
C ALA A 422 -31.70 14.82 1.18
N VAL A 423 -30.71 14.11 0.64
CA VAL A 423 -30.86 13.43 -0.66
C VAL A 423 -31.75 12.19 -0.56
N ALA A 424 -31.64 11.42 0.53
CA ALA A 424 -32.55 10.31 0.78
C ALA A 424 -34.02 10.77 0.84
N ALA A 425 -34.27 11.89 1.52
CA ALA A 425 -35.59 12.51 1.58
C ALA A 425 -36.07 12.93 0.18
N ALA A 426 -35.24 13.64 -0.59
CA ALA A 426 -35.60 14.11 -1.93
C ALA A 426 -35.91 12.96 -2.92
N VAL A 427 -35.12 11.88 -2.91
CA VAL A 427 -35.38 10.69 -3.76
C VAL A 427 -36.69 10.00 -3.35
N GLY A 428 -36.95 9.87 -2.05
CA GLY A 428 -38.21 9.33 -1.54
C GLY A 428 -39.42 10.17 -1.95
N THR A 429 -39.30 11.50 -1.90
CA THR A 429 -40.36 12.43 -2.30
C THR A 429 -40.63 12.37 -3.81
N VAL A 430 -39.59 12.39 -4.65
CA VAL A 430 -39.74 12.31 -6.12
C VAL A 430 -40.33 10.95 -6.54
N GLY A 431 -39.90 9.86 -5.92
CA GLY A 431 -40.49 8.53 -6.15
C GLY A 431 -41.97 8.46 -5.79
N GLY A 432 -42.36 9.04 -4.64
CA GLY A 432 -43.76 9.14 -4.23
C GLY A 432 -44.62 9.97 -5.19
N VAL A 433 -44.09 11.09 -5.69
CA VAL A 433 -44.79 11.96 -6.64
C VAL A 433 -44.98 11.30 -8.01
N LEU A 434 -43.96 10.61 -8.53
CA LEU A 434 -44.06 9.90 -9.80
C LEU A 434 -45.04 8.71 -9.73
N ALA A 435 -45.10 8.01 -8.60
CA ALA A 435 -46.07 6.94 -8.38
C ALA A 435 -47.52 7.49 -8.33
N ALA A 436 -47.73 8.62 -7.64
CA ALA A 436 -49.03 9.28 -7.62
C ALA A 436 -49.46 9.77 -9.03
N ALA A 437 -48.53 10.33 -9.80
CA ALA A 437 -48.78 10.81 -11.15
C ALA A 437 -49.12 9.68 -12.15
N ALA A 438 -48.63 8.46 -11.92
CA ALA A 438 -48.94 7.29 -12.74
C ALA A 438 -50.23 6.56 -12.32
N GLY A 439 -51.04 7.15 -11.44
CA GLY A 439 -52.36 6.62 -11.06
C GLY A 439 -52.32 5.47 -10.06
N PHE A 440 -51.18 5.23 -9.41
CA PHE A 440 -51.09 4.23 -8.34
C PHE A 440 -51.74 4.75 -7.05
N SER A 441 -52.28 3.85 -6.23
CA SER A 441 -52.97 4.22 -4.98
C SER A 441 -52.04 4.92 -3.99
N VAL A 442 -52.59 5.73 -3.07
CA VAL A 442 -51.85 6.44 -2.00
C VAL A 442 -50.94 5.47 -1.21
N GLN A 443 -51.35 4.21 -1.09
CA GLN A 443 -50.56 3.15 -0.46
C GLN A 443 -49.25 2.88 -1.21
N VAL A 444 -49.24 2.86 -2.55
CA VAL A 444 -48.02 2.66 -3.35
C VAL A 444 -47.07 3.86 -3.24
N ALA A 445 -47.62 5.09 -3.15
CA ALA A 445 -46.82 6.31 -2.95
C ALA A 445 -46.14 6.34 -1.57
N VAL A 446 -46.86 5.95 -0.51
CA VAL A 446 -46.31 5.82 0.85
C VAL A 446 -45.25 4.70 0.91
N ALA A 447 -45.47 3.58 0.22
CA ALA A 447 -44.49 2.50 0.13
C ALA A 447 -43.19 2.96 -0.54
N GLY A 448 -43.29 3.74 -1.64
CA GLY A 448 -42.15 4.33 -2.32
C GLY A 448 -41.36 5.30 -1.45
N ALA A 449 -42.05 6.11 -0.64
CA ALA A 449 -41.42 7.03 0.30
C ALA A 449 -40.68 6.29 1.44
N ILE A 450 -41.28 5.24 2.00
CA ILE A 450 -40.66 4.41 3.04
C ILE A 450 -39.46 3.62 2.47
N ALA A 451 -39.59 3.08 1.25
CA ALA A 451 -38.48 2.42 0.56
C ALA A 451 -37.30 3.37 0.33
N GLY A 452 -37.59 4.61 -0.09
CA GLY A 452 -36.58 5.67 -0.23
C GLY A 452 -35.89 6.03 1.09
N PHE A 453 -36.66 6.13 2.18
CA PHE A 453 -36.15 6.37 3.52
C PHE A 453 -35.24 5.23 4.02
N LEU A 454 -35.68 3.97 3.87
CA LEU A 454 -34.91 2.78 4.27
C LEU A 454 -33.63 2.63 3.44
N CYS A 455 -33.66 2.95 2.14
CA CYS A 455 -32.46 3.01 1.31
C CYS A 455 -31.48 4.11 1.76
N GLY A 456 -32.00 5.27 2.17
CA GLY A 456 -31.22 6.34 2.78
C GLY A 456 -30.57 5.95 4.12
N ALA A 457 -31.32 5.25 4.98
CA ALA A 457 -30.83 4.71 6.25
C ALA A 457 -29.75 3.62 6.04
N PHE A 458 -29.88 2.80 4.99
CA PHE A 458 -28.85 1.84 4.60
C PHE A 458 -27.55 2.51 4.15
N GLY A 459 -27.66 3.60 3.38
CA GLY A 459 -26.53 4.46 3.05
C GLY A 459 -25.84 5.06 4.28
N TRP A 460 -26.63 5.44 5.30
CA TRP A 460 -26.16 5.97 6.58
C TRP A 460 -25.38 4.94 7.40
N LEU A 461 -25.82 3.68 7.45
CA LEU A 461 -25.13 2.59 8.17
C LEU A 461 -23.76 2.26 7.57
N ARG A 462 -23.61 2.30 6.24
CA ARG A 462 -22.31 2.07 5.57
C ARG A 462 -21.28 3.17 5.84
N VAL A 463 -21.73 4.40 6.07
CA VAL A 463 -20.86 5.55 6.39
C VAL A 463 -20.27 5.46 7.81
N ILE A 464 -20.90 4.69 8.69
CA ILE A 464 -20.47 4.47 10.10
C ILE A 464 -19.49 3.28 10.20
N PHE A 465 -19.57 2.31 9.29
CA PHE A 465 -18.67 1.16 9.24
C PHE A 465 -17.86 1.14 7.92
N PRO A 466 -16.79 1.95 7.79
CA PRO A 466 -15.93 1.95 6.62
C PRO A 466 -14.95 0.77 6.73
N GLY A 467 -15.43 -0.45 6.46
CA GLY A 467 -14.58 -1.64 6.36
C GLY A 467 -14.20 -1.90 4.91
N GLU A 468 -12.89 -1.95 4.63
CA GLU A 468 -12.23 -2.38 3.39
C GLU A 468 -12.83 -3.67 2.81
N HIS A 469 -13.85 -3.57 1.97
CA HIS A 469 -14.47 -4.73 1.33
C HIS A 469 -14.75 -4.45 -0.15
N GLU A 470 -13.69 -4.41 -0.97
CA GLU A 470 -13.78 -4.73 -2.40
C GLU A 470 -14.09 -6.23 -2.65
N GLY A 471 -14.02 -7.06 -1.61
CA GLY A 471 -14.66 -8.37 -1.62
C GLY A 471 -16.17 -8.22 -1.49
N VAL A 472 -16.92 -8.55 -2.54
CA VAL A 472 -18.37 -8.82 -2.47
C VAL A 472 -18.64 -9.66 -1.23
N VAL A 473 -19.18 -9.00 -0.20
CA VAL A 473 -19.81 -9.51 1.00
C VAL A 473 -19.62 -11.03 1.21
N ARG A 474 -18.50 -11.43 1.81
CA ARG A 474 -18.49 -12.65 2.63
C ARG A 474 -19.32 -12.34 3.88
N LEU A 475 -20.65 -12.37 3.75
CA LEU A 475 -21.55 -12.40 4.90
C LEU A 475 -21.22 -13.68 5.65
N ARG A 476 -20.38 -13.61 6.68
CA ARG A 476 -20.15 -14.74 7.60
C ARG A 476 -21.42 -15.08 8.41
N LYS A 477 -22.48 -14.27 8.32
CA LYS A 477 -23.84 -14.55 8.86
C LYS A 477 -24.95 -14.00 7.93
N PRO A 478 -25.15 -14.55 6.71
CA PRO A 478 -26.11 -14.02 5.73
C PRO A 478 -27.56 -14.18 6.17
N LEU A 479 -27.82 -15.19 6.99
CA LEU A 479 -29.16 -15.53 7.46
C LEU A 479 -29.76 -14.44 8.37
N LYS A 480 -28.98 -13.88 9.32
CA LYS A 480 -29.52 -12.91 10.29
C LYS A 480 -29.90 -11.58 9.65
N VAL A 481 -29.09 -11.10 8.70
CA VAL A 481 -29.40 -9.90 7.92
C VAL A 481 -30.58 -10.19 7.00
N SER A 482 -30.59 -11.30 6.25
CA SER A 482 -31.72 -11.60 5.35
C SER A 482 -33.05 -11.80 6.10
N LEU A 483 -33.02 -12.41 7.30
CA LEU A 483 -34.21 -12.68 8.12
C LEU A 483 -34.84 -11.40 8.69
N VAL A 484 -34.04 -10.47 9.22
CA VAL A 484 -34.55 -9.19 9.74
C VAL A 484 -35.22 -8.37 8.63
N TYR A 485 -34.68 -8.43 7.41
CA TYR A 485 -35.19 -7.68 6.26
C TYR A 485 -36.42 -8.36 5.63
N GLY A 486 -36.44 -9.69 5.58
CA GLY A 486 -37.59 -10.48 5.14
C GLY A 486 -38.79 -10.34 6.07
N LEU A 487 -38.55 -10.33 7.38
CA LEU A 487 -39.58 -10.11 8.40
C LEU A 487 -40.05 -8.64 8.40
N GLY A 488 -39.13 -7.68 8.30
CA GLY A 488 -39.46 -6.25 8.23
C GLY A 488 -40.23 -5.88 6.96
N GLY A 489 -39.82 -6.39 5.80
CA GLY A 489 -40.51 -6.19 4.52
C GLY A 489 -41.87 -6.90 4.47
N GLY A 490 -41.94 -8.13 4.98
CA GLY A 490 -43.21 -8.87 5.11
C GLY A 490 -44.20 -8.19 6.08
N TYR A 491 -43.71 -7.63 7.18
CA TYR A 491 -44.51 -6.88 8.15
C TYR A 491 -45.04 -5.56 7.57
N LEU A 492 -44.20 -4.82 6.84
CA LEU A 492 -44.61 -3.57 6.18
C LEU A 492 -45.68 -3.82 5.10
N ILE A 493 -45.50 -4.87 4.28
CA ILE A 493 -46.50 -5.28 3.29
C ILE A 493 -47.79 -5.76 3.96
N GLY A 494 -47.68 -6.50 5.07
CA GLY A 494 -48.84 -6.92 5.87
C GLY A 494 -49.65 -5.76 6.45
N LEU A 495 -48.96 -4.70 6.90
CA LEU A 495 -49.56 -3.43 7.32
C LEU A 495 -50.31 -2.72 6.18
N MET A 496 -49.84 -2.84 4.94
CA MET A 496 -50.45 -2.20 3.76
C MET A 496 -51.62 -2.98 3.18
N THR A 497 -51.63 -4.32 3.31
CA THR A 497 -52.69 -5.18 2.79
C THR A 497 -53.72 -5.62 3.84
N ALA A 498 -53.54 -5.23 5.11
CA ALA A 498 -54.36 -5.63 6.27
C ALA A 498 -54.33 -7.14 6.62
N TYR A 499 -53.43 -7.93 6.01
CA TYR A 499 -53.28 -9.37 6.25
C TYR A 499 -51.89 -9.70 6.82
N ASN A 500 -51.74 -9.50 8.13
CA ASN A 500 -50.44 -9.53 8.83
C ASN A 500 -49.73 -10.90 8.79
N ALA A 501 -50.45 -12.02 8.91
CA ALA A 501 -49.84 -13.35 9.04
C ALA A 501 -49.38 -13.95 7.69
N ALA A 502 -50.21 -13.82 6.64
CA ALA A 502 -49.88 -14.34 5.31
C ALA A 502 -48.73 -13.56 4.64
N ALA A 503 -48.68 -12.24 4.83
CA ALA A 503 -47.61 -11.39 4.30
C ALA A 503 -46.25 -11.64 4.98
N LEU A 504 -46.25 -11.95 6.29
CA LEU A 504 -45.05 -12.36 7.05
C LEU A 504 -44.50 -13.71 6.56
N LEU A 505 -45.38 -14.70 6.33
CA LEU A 505 -45.00 -16.00 5.80
C LEU A 505 -44.49 -15.91 4.35
N ALA A 506 -45.11 -15.09 3.50
CA ALA A 506 -44.64 -14.82 2.15
C ALA A 506 -43.29 -14.09 2.11
N GLY A 507 -43.08 -13.13 3.01
CA GLY A 507 -41.79 -12.45 3.19
C GLY A 507 -40.68 -13.41 3.64
N LEU A 508 -40.99 -14.32 4.56
CA LEU A 508 -40.08 -15.38 4.99
C LEU A 508 -39.75 -16.34 3.83
N ALA A 509 -40.76 -16.80 3.09
CA ALA A 509 -40.59 -17.69 1.95
C ALA A 509 -39.78 -17.06 0.81
N ALA A 510 -40.03 -15.80 0.47
CA ALA A 510 -39.27 -15.04 -0.52
C ALA A 510 -37.79 -14.90 -0.12
N THR A 511 -37.52 -14.71 1.17
CA THR A 511 -36.16 -14.63 1.72
C THR A 511 -35.42 -15.96 1.62
N VAL A 512 -36.11 -17.06 1.92
CA VAL A 512 -35.56 -18.42 1.79
C VAL A 512 -35.30 -18.77 0.32
N LEU A 513 -36.24 -18.46 -0.59
CA LEU A 513 -36.09 -18.66 -2.03
C LEU A 513 -34.93 -17.84 -2.62
N ALA A 514 -34.77 -16.58 -2.21
CA ALA A 514 -33.64 -15.75 -2.61
C ALA A 514 -32.30 -16.31 -2.09
N TYR A 515 -32.26 -16.76 -0.84
CA TYR A 515 -31.07 -17.40 -0.24
C TYR A 515 -30.68 -18.70 -0.98
N VAL A 516 -31.66 -19.54 -1.30
CA VAL A 516 -31.48 -20.77 -2.07
C VAL A 516 -31.01 -20.47 -3.50
N TRP A 517 -31.56 -19.43 -4.15
CA TRP A 517 -31.13 -19.02 -5.50
C TRP A 517 -29.67 -18.53 -5.54
N ILE A 518 -29.23 -17.78 -4.54
CA ILE A 518 -27.84 -17.30 -4.39
C ILE A 518 -26.88 -18.46 -4.15
N THR A 519 -27.26 -19.40 -3.27
CA THR A 519 -26.42 -20.57 -2.94
C THR A 519 -26.31 -21.55 -4.10
N LEU A 520 -27.38 -21.75 -4.88
CA LEU A 520 -27.39 -22.65 -6.05
C LEU A 520 -26.56 -22.15 -7.25
N ARG A 521 -26.43 -20.82 -7.46
CA ARG A 521 -25.66 -20.28 -8.59
C ARG A 521 -24.15 -20.21 -8.35
N GLY A 522 -23.72 -20.29 -7.09
CA GLY A 522 -22.32 -20.16 -6.70
C GLY A 522 -21.78 -18.72 -6.89
N PRO A 523 -20.81 -18.30 -6.07
CA PRO A 523 -20.28 -16.94 -6.10
C PRO A 523 -19.58 -16.56 -7.42
N THR A 524 -19.07 -17.55 -8.16
CA THR A 524 -18.32 -17.34 -9.42
C THR A 524 -19.23 -16.94 -10.59
N LYS A 525 -20.42 -17.55 -10.74
CA LYS A 525 -21.35 -17.19 -11.83
C LYS A 525 -22.12 -15.89 -11.59
N LEU A 526 -22.24 -15.46 -10.33
CA LEU A 526 -22.81 -14.16 -9.98
C LEU A 526 -21.87 -13.00 -10.37
N ARG A 527 -20.55 -13.21 -10.39
CA ARG A 527 -19.58 -12.25 -10.93
C ARG A 527 -19.75 -12.03 -12.44
N GLU A 528 -20.10 -13.07 -13.19
CA GLU A 528 -20.26 -13.01 -14.65
C GLU A 528 -21.59 -12.38 -15.10
N ALA A 529 -22.66 -12.47 -14.30
CA ALA A 529 -24.01 -12.01 -14.69
C ALA A 529 -24.22 -10.48 -14.55
N GLY A 530 -23.36 -9.80 -13.80
CA GLY A 530 -23.48 -8.36 -13.53
C GLY A 530 -24.59 -7.99 -12.52
N PRO A 531 -24.42 -6.86 -11.79
CA PRO A 531 -25.30 -6.47 -10.68
C PRO A 531 -26.76 -6.20 -11.08
N THR A 532 -26.98 -5.78 -12.32
CA THR A 532 -28.29 -5.50 -12.89
C THR A 532 -29.13 -6.77 -13.06
N VAL A 533 -28.52 -7.86 -13.55
CA VAL A 533 -29.22 -9.14 -13.74
C VAL A 533 -29.58 -9.76 -12.39
N THR A 534 -28.74 -9.58 -11.37
CA THR A 534 -29.05 -10.02 -10.01
C THR A 534 -30.20 -9.24 -9.38
N ALA A 535 -30.27 -7.92 -9.58
CA ALA A 535 -31.37 -7.10 -9.04
C ALA A 535 -32.71 -7.42 -9.70
N VAL A 536 -32.73 -7.59 -11.03
CA VAL A 536 -33.93 -7.99 -11.77
C VAL A 536 -34.41 -9.38 -11.36
N GLY A 537 -33.48 -10.33 -11.14
CA GLY A 537 -33.81 -11.67 -10.65
C GLY A 537 -34.52 -11.64 -9.29
N HIS A 538 -34.04 -10.82 -8.35
CA HIS A 538 -34.68 -10.65 -7.03
C HIS A 538 -36.05 -9.98 -7.13
N ALA A 539 -36.18 -8.95 -7.98
CA ALA A 539 -37.43 -8.25 -8.22
C ALA A 539 -38.52 -9.20 -8.72
N LEU A 540 -38.20 -10.02 -9.72
CA LEU A 540 -39.14 -10.97 -10.32
C LEU A 540 -39.50 -12.10 -9.36
N ALA A 541 -38.53 -12.64 -8.62
CA ALA A 541 -38.78 -13.70 -7.65
C ALA A 541 -39.68 -13.23 -6.50
N ALA A 542 -39.36 -12.08 -5.89
CA ALA A 542 -40.18 -11.50 -4.83
C ALA A 542 -41.57 -11.13 -5.36
N GLY A 543 -41.66 -10.45 -6.51
CA GLY A 543 -42.94 -10.08 -7.12
C GLY A 543 -43.84 -11.28 -7.39
N SER A 544 -43.27 -12.39 -7.86
CA SER A 544 -44.02 -13.62 -8.15
C SER A 544 -44.54 -14.29 -6.87
N VAL A 545 -43.74 -14.35 -5.80
CA VAL A 545 -44.15 -14.94 -4.51
C VAL A 545 -45.27 -14.12 -3.86
N PHE A 546 -45.15 -12.80 -3.90
CA PHE A 546 -46.17 -11.91 -3.33
C PHE A 546 -47.45 -11.89 -4.17
N ALA A 547 -47.36 -11.96 -5.51
CA ALA A 547 -48.52 -12.12 -6.38
C ALA A 547 -49.25 -13.45 -6.13
N ALA A 548 -48.51 -14.55 -5.96
CA ALA A 548 -49.11 -15.86 -5.65
C ALA A 548 -49.79 -15.87 -4.27
N THR A 549 -49.18 -15.24 -3.28
CA THR A 549 -49.76 -15.09 -1.93
C THR A 549 -51.02 -14.23 -1.97
N ALA A 550 -51.00 -13.16 -2.78
CA ALA A 550 -52.16 -12.30 -2.97
C ALA A 550 -53.32 -13.05 -3.62
N ALA A 551 -53.04 -13.83 -4.66
CA ALA A 551 -54.04 -14.69 -5.30
C ALA A 551 -54.63 -15.72 -4.31
N ALA A 552 -53.80 -16.33 -3.46
CA ALA A 552 -54.24 -17.29 -2.45
C ALA A 552 -55.06 -16.67 -1.29
N THR A 553 -54.95 -15.36 -1.07
CA THR A 553 -55.65 -14.63 0.01
C THR A 553 -56.84 -13.82 -0.49
N GLY A 554 -57.16 -13.89 -1.79
CA GLY A 554 -58.27 -13.13 -2.41
C GLY A 554 -57.97 -11.65 -2.62
N THR A 555 -56.69 -11.24 -2.57
CA THR A 555 -56.27 -9.87 -2.87
C THR A 555 -55.79 -9.76 -4.33
N PRO A 556 -55.92 -8.59 -4.98
CA PRO A 556 -55.55 -8.44 -6.40
C PRO A 556 -54.04 -8.68 -6.61
N PRO A 557 -53.64 -9.74 -7.34
CA PRO A 557 -52.26 -10.24 -7.33
C PRO A 557 -51.28 -9.35 -8.08
N VAL A 558 -51.75 -8.66 -9.14
CA VAL A 558 -50.93 -7.79 -9.98
C VAL A 558 -50.36 -6.58 -9.21
N PRO A 559 -51.18 -5.73 -8.55
CA PRO A 559 -50.65 -4.56 -7.82
C PRO A 559 -49.75 -4.96 -6.64
N VAL A 560 -50.07 -6.05 -5.93
CA VAL A 560 -49.25 -6.55 -4.81
C VAL A 560 -47.91 -7.09 -5.31
N GLY A 561 -47.92 -7.88 -6.39
CA GLY A 561 -46.71 -8.41 -7.02
C GLY A 561 -45.81 -7.32 -7.59
N VAL A 562 -46.37 -6.31 -8.27
CA VAL A 562 -45.61 -5.17 -8.82
C VAL A 562 -44.99 -4.34 -7.69
N THR A 563 -45.74 -4.07 -6.62
CA THR A 563 -45.22 -3.31 -5.47
C THR A 563 -44.07 -4.05 -4.78
N ALA A 564 -44.20 -5.36 -4.58
CA ALA A 564 -43.13 -6.19 -4.04
C ALA A 564 -41.92 -6.23 -5.00
N ALA A 565 -42.13 -6.39 -6.30
CA ALA A 565 -41.05 -6.39 -7.29
C ALA A 565 -40.26 -5.08 -7.29
N LEU A 566 -40.95 -3.93 -7.19
CA LEU A 566 -40.32 -2.61 -7.13
C LEU A 566 -39.57 -2.41 -5.80
N LEU A 567 -40.15 -2.82 -4.67
CA LEU A 567 -39.53 -2.67 -3.34
C LEU A 567 -38.26 -3.53 -3.21
N TYR A 568 -38.36 -4.81 -3.52
CA TYR A 568 -37.23 -5.73 -3.44
C TYR A 568 -36.21 -5.49 -4.55
N GLY A 569 -36.67 -5.15 -5.76
CA GLY A 569 -35.81 -4.82 -6.90
C GLY A 569 -34.98 -3.57 -6.67
N SER A 570 -35.59 -2.50 -6.14
CA SER A 570 -34.86 -1.27 -5.79
C SER A 570 -33.85 -1.52 -4.65
N THR A 571 -34.26 -2.20 -3.58
CA THR A 571 -33.36 -2.55 -2.47
C THR A 571 -32.17 -3.38 -2.94
N ALA A 572 -32.41 -4.39 -3.80
CA ALA A 572 -31.36 -5.21 -4.39
C ALA A 572 -30.46 -4.41 -5.34
N ALA A 573 -31.01 -3.51 -6.16
CA ALA A 573 -30.24 -2.64 -7.04
C ALA A 573 -29.33 -1.67 -6.26
N PHE A 574 -29.82 -1.10 -5.15
CA PHE A 574 -29.03 -0.25 -4.26
C PHE A 574 -27.92 -1.04 -3.55
N ALA A 575 -28.22 -2.25 -3.08
CA ALA A 575 -27.23 -3.15 -2.47
C ALA A 575 -26.16 -3.63 -3.48
N ALA A 576 -26.54 -3.81 -4.75
CA ALA A 576 -25.68 -4.26 -5.84
C ALA A 576 -24.85 -3.14 -6.52
N GLY A 577 -24.88 -1.90 -6.00
CA GLY A 577 -24.03 -0.80 -6.50
C GLY A 577 -24.76 0.48 -6.89
N GLY A 578 -26.09 0.52 -6.78
CA GLY A 578 -26.86 1.75 -7.00
C GLY A 578 -26.48 2.87 -6.02
N TRP A 579 -26.18 2.52 -4.76
CA TRP A 579 -25.74 3.51 -3.77
C TRP A 579 -24.40 4.15 -4.12
N THR A 580 -23.42 3.36 -4.58
CA THR A 580 -22.12 3.88 -5.01
C THR A 580 -22.27 4.83 -6.20
N TRP A 581 -23.18 4.53 -7.13
CA TRP A 581 -23.50 5.44 -8.25
C TRP A 581 -24.16 6.75 -7.78
N VAL A 582 -25.10 6.70 -6.83
CA VAL A 582 -25.75 7.89 -6.28
C VAL A 582 -24.74 8.76 -5.53
N CYS A 583 -23.93 8.17 -4.64
CA CYS A 583 -22.86 8.89 -3.94
C CYS A 583 -21.88 9.55 -4.92
N TRP A 584 -21.46 8.78 -5.94
CA TRP A 584 -20.63 9.30 -7.02
C TRP A 584 -21.29 10.49 -7.72
N ARG A 585 -22.56 10.36 -8.13
CA ARG A 585 -23.25 11.40 -8.90
C ARG A 585 -23.44 12.69 -8.10
N LEU A 586 -23.69 12.57 -6.80
CA LEU A 586 -23.76 13.71 -5.88
C LEU A 586 -22.41 14.39 -5.70
N ALA A 587 -21.34 13.62 -5.48
CA ALA A 587 -19.99 14.13 -5.36
C ALA A 587 -19.58 14.86 -6.65
N HIS A 588 -19.81 14.24 -7.81
CA HIS A 588 -19.57 14.82 -9.11
C HIS A 588 -20.37 16.11 -9.37
N ALA A 589 -21.69 16.10 -9.09
CA ALA A 589 -22.55 17.28 -9.28
C ALA A 589 -22.07 18.45 -8.42
N ARG A 590 -21.68 18.20 -7.18
CA ARG A 590 -21.14 19.22 -6.28
C ARG A 590 -19.81 19.80 -6.77
N LEU A 591 -18.88 18.93 -7.18
CA LEU A 591 -17.60 19.36 -7.76
C LEU A 591 -17.82 20.16 -9.05
N ALA A 592 -18.84 19.81 -9.84
CA ALA A 592 -19.22 20.54 -11.03
C ALA A 592 -19.82 21.93 -10.72
N VAL A 593 -20.68 22.05 -9.71
CA VAL A 593 -21.21 23.35 -9.23
C VAL A 593 -20.08 24.25 -8.73
N GLN A 594 -19.11 23.70 -8.02
CA GLN A 594 -17.93 24.43 -7.53
C GLN A 594 -16.90 24.74 -8.63
N GLY A 595 -17.09 24.19 -9.84
CA GLY A 595 -16.21 24.40 -10.99
C GLY A 595 -14.91 23.57 -10.97
N TRP A 596 -14.78 22.62 -10.04
CA TRP A 596 -13.63 21.72 -9.91
C TRP A 596 -13.64 20.54 -10.89
N LEU A 597 -14.82 20.15 -11.39
CA LEU A 597 -14.98 19.17 -12.48
C LEU A 597 -16.01 19.66 -13.52
N PRO A 598 -16.01 19.11 -14.74
CA PRO A 598 -17.03 19.40 -15.75
C PRO A 598 -18.32 18.60 -15.52
N TRP A 599 -19.47 19.14 -15.93
CA TRP A 599 -20.75 18.39 -15.90
C TRP A 599 -20.75 17.15 -16.80
N ARG A 600 -19.99 17.19 -17.91
CA ARG A 600 -19.78 16.11 -18.88
C ARG A 600 -18.37 15.52 -18.73
N LEU A 601 -18.12 14.84 -17.60
CA LEU A 601 -16.83 14.25 -17.27
C LEU A 601 -16.37 13.21 -18.28
N ASP A 602 -17.29 12.41 -18.80
CA ASP A 602 -17.04 11.43 -19.86
C ASP A 602 -16.40 12.06 -21.11
N HIS A 603 -16.97 13.17 -21.59
CA HIS A 603 -16.44 13.88 -22.74
C HIS A 603 -15.06 14.47 -22.44
N PHE A 604 -14.86 14.99 -21.23
CA PHE A 604 -13.58 15.54 -20.80
C PHE A 604 -12.50 14.46 -20.65
N LEU A 605 -12.82 13.29 -20.09
CA LEU A 605 -11.88 12.18 -20.00
C LEU A 605 -11.51 11.64 -21.40
N ALA A 606 -12.49 11.54 -22.30
CA ALA A 606 -12.25 11.17 -23.70
C ALA A 606 -11.38 12.22 -24.42
N GLU A 607 -11.61 13.51 -24.16
CA GLU A 607 -10.77 14.60 -24.66
C GLU A 607 -9.36 14.53 -24.08
N ALA A 608 -9.21 14.24 -22.78
CA ALA A 608 -7.91 14.11 -22.14
C ALA A 608 -7.12 12.88 -22.53
N TYR A 609 -7.82 11.81 -22.90
CA TYR A 609 -7.26 10.68 -23.61
C TYR A 609 -6.79 11.08 -25.03
N ARG A 610 -7.60 11.83 -25.79
CA ARG A 610 -7.21 12.31 -27.14
C ARG A 610 -5.99 13.24 -27.12
N HIS A 611 -5.85 14.10 -26.11
CA HIS A 611 -4.70 15.00 -25.97
C HIS A 611 -3.48 14.31 -25.30
N GLY A 612 -3.54 13.01 -25.03
CA GLY A 612 -2.40 12.24 -24.53
C GLY A 612 -2.00 12.53 -23.08
N VAL A 613 -2.83 13.23 -22.30
CA VAL A 613 -2.63 13.43 -20.85
C VAL A 613 -3.06 12.20 -20.07
N LEU A 614 -4.16 11.58 -20.48
CA LEU A 614 -4.63 10.31 -19.93
C LEU A 614 -4.35 9.17 -20.92
N ARG A 615 -4.08 7.98 -20.39
CA ARG A 615 -4.11 6.71 -21.11
C ARG A 615 -5.29 5.87 -20.63
N ARG A 616 -5.67 4.86 -21.40
CA ARG A 616 -6.74 3.93 -21.04
C ARG A 616 -6.16 2.55 -20.74
N SER A 617 -6.51 1.97 -19.59
CA SER A 617 -6.25 0.56 -19.24
C SER A 617 -7.61 -0.11 -19.04
N GLY A 618 -8.03 -0.95 -20.00
CA GLY A 618 -9.36 -1.56 -20.01
C GLY A 618 -10.50 -0.54 -19.92
N ALA A 619 -11.30 -0.63 -18.86
CA ALA A 619 -12.44 0.27 -18.59
C ALA A 619 -12.08 1.57 -17.85
N ILE A 620 -10.80 1.76 -17.48
CA ILE A 620 -10.31 2.77 -16.54
C ILE A 620 -9.36 3.74 -17.29
N HIS A 621 -9.29 4.99 -16.83
CA HIS A 621 -8.29 5.95 -17.32
C HIS A 621 -7.18 6.12 -16.29
N GLN A 622 -5.96 6.42 -16.72
CA GLN A 622 -4.84 6.74 -15.84
C GLN A 622 -4.09 7.94 -16.41
N PHE A 623 -3.40 8.71 -15.58
CA PHE A 623 -2.46 9.70 -16.11
C PHE A 623 -1.35 8.97 -16.86
N ARG A 624 -1.01 9.46 -18.06
CA ARG A 624 0.02 8.83 -18.91
C ARG A 624 1.38 8.81 -18.20
N HIS A 625 1.64 9.82 -17.37
CA HIS A 625 2.89 9.95 -16.62
C HIS A 625 2.59 10.27 -15.16
N VAL A 626 3.21 9.50 -14.26
CA VAL A 626 3.08 9.71 -12.81
C VAL A 626 3.64 11.07 -12.40
N LEU A 627 4.77 11.50 -12.98
CA LEU A 627 5.33 12.84 -12.75
C LEU A 627 4.34 13.95 -13.09
N LEU A 628 3.56 13.79 -14.16
CA LEU A 628 2.53 14.77 -14.55
C LEU A 628 1.36 14.76 -13.58
N GLN A 629 0.97 13.59 -13.06
CA GLN A 629 -0.05 13.47 -12.02
C GLN A 629 0.40 14.16 -10.72
N GLU A 630 1.63 13.89 -10.27
CA GLU A 630 2.20 14.50 -9.06
C GLU A 630 2.24 16.03 -9.22
N HIS A 631 2.78 16.52 -10.33
CA HIS A 631 2.84 17.95 -10.66
C HIS A 631 1.45 18.60 -10.68
N LEU A 632 0.45 17.94 -11.28
CA LEU A 632 -0.94 18.45 -11.32
C LEU A 632 -1.65 18.39 -9.96
N SER A 633 -1.33 17.42 -9.12
CA SER A 633 -1.95 17.25 -7.80
C SER A 633 -1.51 18.32 -6.82
N ASP A 634 -0.30 18.83 -6.99
CA ASP A 634 0.39 19.65 -6.01
C ASP A 634 -0.28 21.01 -5.72
N PRO A 635 -0.68 21.82 -6.74
CA PRO A 635 -1.39 23.07 -6.51
C PRO A 635 -2.72 22.88 -5.76
N MET A 636 -3.40 21.77 -6.03
CA MET A 636 -4.66 21.42 -5.36
C MET A 636 -4.42 20.98 -3.92
N HIS A 637 -3.37 20.20 -3.68
CA HIS A 637 -2.97 19.75 -2.35
C HIS A 637 -2.67 20.94 -1.43
N LEU A 638 -1.84 21.88 -1.90
CA LEU A 638 -1.56 23.13 -1.19
C LEU A 638 -2.84 23.98 -0.99
N GLY A 639 -3.71 24.08 -1.99
CA GLY A 639 -4.98 24.81 -1.89
C GLY A 639 -5.93 24.22 -0.85
N VAL A 640 -6.04 22.88 -0.79
CA VAL A 640 -6.88 22.18 0.19
C VAL A 640 -6.30 22.31 1.59
N LEU A 641 -4.98 22.15 1.76
CA LEU A 641 -4.32 22.35 3.04
C LEU A 641 -4.46 23.79 3.54
N ARG A 642 -4.32 24.80 2.68
CA ARG A 642 -4.58 26.21 3.01
C ARG A 642 -6.03 26.44 3.45
N ALA A 643 -7.00 25.87 2.74
CA ALA A 643 -8.41 26.01 3.10
C ALA A 643 -8.73 25.33 4.45
N ARG A 644 -8.14 24.16 4.73
CA ARG A 644 -8.29 23.45 6.00
C ARG A 644 -7.62 24.18 7.14
N ALA A 645 -6.39 24.66 6.95
CA ALA A 645 -5.69 25.51 7.91
C ALA A 645 -6.52 26.76 8.23
N ALA A 646 -7.02 27.48 7.21
CA ALA A 646 -7.89 28.65 7.41
C ALA A 646 -9.20 28.32 8.15
N ALA A 647 -9.68 27.07 8.09
CA ALA A 647 -10.85 26.58 8.82
C ALA A 647 -10.52 26.13 10.27
N GLY A 648 -9.27 26.22 10.70
CA GLY A 648 -8.84 25.90 12.07
C GLY A 648 -8.19 24.52 12.24
N ASP A 649 -7.88 23.80 11.15
CA ASP A 649 -7.29 22.46 11.20
C ASP A 649 -5.76 22.53 11.39
N VAL A 650 -5.31 22.27 12.61
CA VAL A 650 -3.88 22.35 13.00
C VAL A 650 -3.03 21.31 12.29
N ALA A 651 -3.54 20.10 12.07
CA ALA A 651 -2.79 19.04 11.37
C ALA A 651 -2.56 19.43 9.90
N ALA A 652 -3.57 20.04 9.27
CA ALA A 652 -3.42 20.58 7.92
C ALA A 652 -2.46 21.77 7.88
N ALA A 653 -2.47 22.65 8.88
CA ALA A 653 -1.54 23.78 9.00
C ALA A 653 -0.08 23.31 9.14
N ARG A 654 0.19 22.27 9.94
CA ARG A 654 1.53 21.68 10.08
C ARG A 654 2.02 21.03 8.78
N THR A 655 1.18 20.21 8.17
CA THR A 655 1.52 19.58 6.88
C THR A 655 1.77 20.62 5.79
N LEU A 656 0.98 21.71 5.79
CA LEU A 656 1.18 22.84 4.88
C LEU A 656 2.53 23.53 5.13
N ALA A 657 2.88 23.78 6.38
CA ALA A 657 4.13 24.45 6.74
C ALA A 657 5.36 23.61 6.35
N GLU A 658 5.32 22.29 6.57
CA GLU A 658 6.37 21.36 6.11
C GLU A 658 6.54 21.44 4.59
N LEU A 659 5.43 21.34 3.85
CA LEU A 659 5.44 21.43 2.39
C LEU A 659 5.91 22.80 1.86
N LEU A 660 5.67 23.90 2.57
CA LEU A 660 6.16 25.22 2.19
C LEU A 660 7.67 25.35 2.49
N ALA A 661 8.11 24.86 3.65
CA ALA A 661 9.52 24.86 4.04
C ALA A 661 10.39 24.01 3.11
N ASP A 662 9.93 22.82 2.72
CA ASP A 662 10.61 21.94 1.75
C ASP A 662 10.77 22.60 0.37
N ARG A 663 9.89 23.56 0.04
CA ARG A 663 9.95 24.36 -1.20
C ARG A 663 10.76 25.64 -1.05
N GLY A 664 11.35 25.90 0.12
CA GLY A 664 12.09 27.12 0.42
C GLY A 664 11.23 28.33 0.78
N ASP A 665 9.89 28.19 0.88
CA ASP A 665 8.99 29.26 1.36
C ASP A 665 8.89 29.22 2.89
N LEU A 666 10.00 29.57 3.54
CA LEU A 666 10.11 29.58 5.00
C LEU A 666 9.17 30.62 5.64
N ASP A 667 9.03 31.81 5.04
CA ASP A 667 8.16 32.86 5.56
C ASP A 667 6.68 32.45 5.47
N GLY A 668 6.28 31.77 4.40
CA GLY A 668 4.94 31.18 4.27
C GLY A 668 4.68 30.08 5.31
N ALA A 669 5.66 29.21 5.55
CA ALA A 669 5.57 28.15 6.56
C ALA A 669 5.41 28.72 7.99
N ILE A 670 6.25 29.71 8.35
CA ILE A 670 6.19 30.44 9.63
C ILE A 670 4.84 31.13 9.77
N GLY A 671 4.38 31.84 8.72
CA GLY A 671 3.11 32.57 8.73
C GLY A 671 1.89 31.68 8.98
N VAL A 672 1.90 30.46 8.43
CA VAL A 672 0.83 29.48 8.66
C VAL A 672 0.80 29.03 10.13
N LEU A 673 1.94 28.64 10.70
CA LEU A 673 1.99 28.10 12.06
C LEU A 673 1.79 29.15 13.15
N ARG A 674 2.16 30.42 12.90
CA ARG A 674 2.00 31.52 13.86
C ARG A 674 0.58 31.65 14.40
N GLY A 675 -0.44 31.42 13.56
CA GLY A 675 -1.86 31.49 13.96
C GLY A 675 -2.34 30.33 14.86
N PHE A 676 -1.55 29.27 15.00
CA PHE A 676 -1.90 28.05 15.73
C PHE A 676 -1.00 27.77 16.93
N ALA A 677 0.22 28.33 16.95
CA ALA A 677 1.23 28.07 17.96
C ALA A 677 0.75 28.36 19.41
N ASP A 678 -0.16 29.31 19.61
CA ASP A 678 -0.66 29.62 20.96
C ASP A 678 -1.73 28.62 21.45
N ARG A 679 -2.25 27.76 20.56
CA ARG A 679 -3.35 26.82 20.86
C ARG A 679 -2.95 25.35 20.76
N ASP A 680 -1.77 25.06 20.20
CA ASP A 680 -1.30 23.70 19.95
C ASP A 680 0.22 23.60 20.13
N ALA A 681 0.66 22.71 21.03
CA ALA A 681 2.06 22.53 21.38
C ALA A 681 2.91 22.02 20.20
N SER A 682 2.37 21.10 19.38
CA SER A 682 3.12 20.57 18.24
C SER A 682 3.30 21.60 17.13
N ALA A 683 2.34 22.51 16.94
CA ALA A 683 2.49 23.66 16.06
C ALA A 683 3.49 24.69 16.60
N ALA A 684 3.54 24.89 17.92
CA ALA A 684 4.52 25.75 18.58
C ALA A 684 5.95 25.21 18.41
N ASP A 685 6.17 23.92 18.70
CA ASP A 685 7.47 23.27 18.55
C ASP A 685 7.97 23.38 17.11
N ARG A 686 7.09 23.09 16.14
CA ARG A 686 7.47 23.17 14.74
C ARG A 686 7.74 24.60 14.27
N LEU A 687 7.05 25.58 14.86
CA LEU A 687 7.35 26.99 14.60
C LEU A 687 8.73 27.36 15.13
N VAL A 688 9.10 26.90 16.34
CA VAL A 688 10.44 27.12 16.92
C VAL A 688 11.53 26.57 16.01
N ASP A 689 11.37 25.34 15.49
CA ASP A 689 12.31 24.76 14.51
C ASP A 689 12.52 25.68 13.28
N LEU A 690 11.42 26.19 12.72
CA LEU A 690 11.46 27.06 11.54
C LEU A 690 12.07 28.43 11.85
N LEU A 691 11.84 28.97 13.04
CA LEU A 691 12.44 30.23 13.49
C LEU A 691 13.96 30.09 13.68
N VAL A 692 14.42 28.96 14.22
CA VAL A 692 15.85 28.63 14.33
C VAL A 692 16.47 28.49 12.94
N LEU A 693 15.83 27.73 12.04
CA LEU A 693 16.32 27.53 10.67
C LEU A 693 16.34 28.82 9.84
N GLY A 694 15.39 29.73 10.08
CA GLY A 694 15.32 31.05 9.45
C GLY A 694 16.10 32.16 10.16
N GLU A 695 16.88 31.84 11.20
CA GLU A 695 17.66 32.77 12.03
C GLU A 695 16.82 33.96 12.58
N ARG A 696 15.54 33.74 12.88
CA ARG A 696 14.60 34.77 13.37
C ARG A 696 14.69 34.96 14.89
N THR A 697 15.86 35.36 15.38
CA THR A 697 16.17 35.48 16.83
C THR A 697 15.22 36.40 17.60
N GLY A 698 14.75 37.49 17.00
CA GLY A 698 13.81 38.42 17.64
C GLY A 698 12.44 37.81 17.93
N GLU A 699 11.90 36.99 17.01
CA GLU A 699 10.62 36.29 17.23
C GLU A 699 10.79 35.13 18.22
N LEU A 700 11.92 34.43 18.18
CA LEU A 700 12.26 33.40 19.14
C LEU A 700 12.35 33.98 20.57
N ARG A 701 12.97 35.15 20.73
CA ARG A 701 13.02 35.89 22.00
C ARG A 701 11.64 36.30 22.50
N ALA A 702 10.79 36.85 21.63
CA ALA A 702 9.44 37.24 22.03
C ALA A 702 8.60 36.05 22.54
N ARG A 703 8.79 34.85 21.96
CA ARG A 703 8.12 33.63 22.45
C ARG A 703 8.70 33.13 23.77
N ALA A 704 10.02 33.19 23.94
CA ALA A 704 10.67 32.89 25.21
C ALA A 704 10.16 33.79 26.34
N GLU A 705 10.08 35.11 26.10
CA GLU A 705 9.52 36.09 27.04
C GLU A 705 8.03 35.86 27.34
N ALA A 706 7.29 35.26 26.40
CA ALA A 706 5.89 34.87 26.59
C ALA A 706 5.72 33.55 27.39
N GLY A 707 6.81 32.88 27.77
CA GLY A 707 6.80 31.66 28.58
C GLY A 707 6.88 30.34 27.79
N ASP A 708 7.24 30.38 26.50
CA ASP A 708 7.48 29.17 25.70
C ASP A 708 8.86 28.58 26.02
N ALA A 709 8.87 27.50 26.81
CA ALA A 709 10.11 26.86 27.28
C ALA A 709 10.98 26.29 26.16
N ASN A 710 10.38 25.82 25.06
CA ASN A 710 11.12 25.30 23.91
C ASN A 710 11.79 26.46 23.14
N ALA A 711 11.07 27.57 22.96
CA ALA A 711 11.63 28.78 22.38
C ALA A 711 12.78 29.36 23.21
N ASP A 712 12.66 29.37 24.54
CA ASP A 712 13.69 29.85 25.45
C ASP A 712 14.95 28.98 25.41
N HIS A 713 14.79 27.65 25.40
CA HIS A 713 15.91 26.72 25.23
C HIS A 713 16.67 26.98 23.92
N TRP A 714 15.98 27.04 22.78
CA TRP A 714 16.63 27.27 21.49
C TRP A 714 17.20 28.69 21.35
N LEU A 715 16.63 29.69 22.03
CA LEU A 715 17.19 31.04 22.08
C LEU A 715 18.59 31.02 22.72
N LEU A 716 18.75 30.34 23.86
CA LEU A 716 20.04 30.21 24.54
C LEU A 716 21.09 29.55 23.61
N VAL A 717 20.70 28.49 22.89
CA VAL A 717 21.57 27.80 21.93
C VAL A 717 21.99 28.73 20.78
N VAL A 718 21.04 29.47 20.19
CA VAL A 718 21.34 30.39 19.07
C VAL A 718 22.22 31.56 19.53
N LEU A 719 21.99 32.11 20.72
CA LEU A 719 22.80 33.19 21.31
C LEU A 719 24.25 32.79 21.54
N LEU A 720 24.49 31.56 22.02
CA LEU A 720 25.83 31.00 22.21
C LEU A 720 26.53 30.72 20.87
N ARG A 721 25.81 30.16 19.89
CA ARG A 721 26.37 29.87 18.55
C ARG A 721 26.77 31.14 17.78
N GLN A 722 26.00 32.22 17.91
CA GLN A 722 26.29 33.49 17.25
C GLN A 722 27.39 34.32 17.94
N GLY A 723 27.87 33.89 19.12
CA GLY A 723 28.99 34.51 19.86
C GLY A 723 28.67 35.86 20.54
N GLY A 724 27.63 36.58 20.10
CA GLY A 724 27.24 37.88 20.66
C GLY A 724 26.38 37.84 21.94
N GLY A 725 25.88 36.66 22.34
CA GLY A 725 24.96 36.50 23.46
C GLY A 725 25.53 35.79 24.70
N VAL A 726 26.84 35.49 24.73
CA VAL A 726 27.46 34.74 25.83
C VAL A 726 27.30 35.46 27.18
N ASP A 727 27.44 36.79 27.19
CA ASP A 727 27.28 37.58 28.42
C ASP A 727 25.82 37.62 28.91
N GLU A 728 24.85 37.57 28.00
CA GLU A 728 23.43 37.47 28.34
C GLU A 728 23.11 36.11 28.98
N VAL A 729 23.60 35.02 28.38
CA VAL A 729 23.44 33.67 28.92
C VAL A 729 24.16 33.54 30.27
N ARG A 730 25.36 34.12 30.41
CA ARG A 730 26.11 34.15 31.67
C ARG A 730 25.35 34.91 32.76
N ALA A 731 24.83 36.10 32.46
CA ALA A 731 24.05 36.88 33.41
C ALA A 731 22.78 36.15 33.87
N ARG A 732 22.09 35.45 32.96
CA ARG A 732 20.94 34.59 33.32
C ARG A 732 21.36 33.44 34.22
N ALA A 733 22.44 32.73 33.87
CA ALA A 733 22.99 31.65 34.70
C ALA A 733 23.39 32.13 36.10
N ASP A 734 24.03 33.30 36.21
CA ASP A 734 24.44 33.90 37.48
C ASP A 734 23.24 34.39 38.32
N ALA A 735 22.13 34.73 37.67
CA ALA A 735 20.85 35.02 38.32
C ALA A 735 20.09 33.77 38.78
N GLY A 736 20.62 32.56 38.53
CA GLY A 736 20.04 31.29 38.95
C GLY A 736 19.14 30.61 37.92
N ASP A 737 19.15 31.06 36.66
CA ASP A 737 18.47 30.38 35.56
C ASP A 737 19.16 29.05 35.24
N ARG A 738 18.45 27.95 35.51
CA ARG A 738 18.98 26.59 35.34
C ARG A 738 19.27 26.25 33.89
N ASP A 739 18.42 26.66 32.95
CA ASP A 739 18.56 26.28 31.54
C ASP A 739 19.69 27.08 30.90
N ALA A 740 19.86 28.34 31.29
CA ALA A 740 21.03 29.14 30.94
C ALA A 740 22.34 28.58 31.53
N ALA A 741 22.31 28.10 32.78
CA ALA A 741 23.46 27.46 33.41
C ALA A 741 23.86 26.15 32.69
N VAL A 742 22.90 25.34 32.26
CA VAL A 742 23.15 24.12 31.46
C VAL A 742 23.73 24.49 30.09
N ALA A 743 23.10 25.43 29.38
CA ALA A 743 23.57 25.86 28.06
C ALA A 743 24.99 26.42 28.11
N LEU A 744 25.30 27.24 29.12
CA LEU A 744 26.64 27.79 29.34
C LEU A 744 27.65 26.71 29.69
N ALA A 745 27.32 25.77 30.58
CA ALA A 745 28.21 24.68 30.96
C ALA A 745 28.57 23.79 29.75
N LEU A 746 27.58 23.43 28.93
CA LEU A 746 27.81 22.68 27.68
C LEU A 746 28.69 23.44 26.70
N PHE A 747 28.46 24.75 26.53
CA PHE A 747 29.29 25.60 25.68
C PHE A 747 30.74 25.67 26.17
N LEU A 748 30.97 25.82 27.48
CA LEU A 748 32.32 25.84 28.05
C LEU A 748 33.05 24.51 27.87
N VAL A 749 32.34 23.37 27.95
CA VAL A 749 32.89 22.04 27.65
C VAL A 749 33.26 21.93 26.16
N GLU A 750 32.39 22.40 25.24
CA GLU A 750 32.66 22.38 23.81
C GLU A 750 33.87 23.25 23.43
N GLN A 751 34.04 24.41 24.09
CA GLN A 751 35.22 25.26 23.91
C GLN A 751 36.47 24.73 24.62
N GLY A 752 36.36 23.66 25.42
CA GLY A 752 37.46 23.11 26.21
C GLY A 752 37.93 23.99 27.38
N ASP A 753 37.14 24.98 27.80
CA ASP A 753 37.49 25.90 28.88
C ASP A 753 37.11 25.30 30.26
N LEU A 754 37.88 24.29 30.66
CA LEU A 754 37.73 23.65 31.97
C LEU A 754 38.08 24.61 33.11
N GLY A 755 38.85 25.67 32.87
CA GLY A 755 39.20 26.69 33.86
C GLY A 755 37.98 27.52 34.27
N ALA A 756 37.22 28.01 33.29
CA ALA A 756 35.96 28.71 33.54
C ALA A 756 34.91 27.79 34.20
N LEU A 757 34.85 26.53 33.78
CA LEU A 757 33.93 25.55 34.36
C LEU A 757 34.30 25.22 35.82
N ARG A 758 35.60 25.12 36.14
CA ARG A 758 36.11 24.94 37.51
C ARG A 758 35.82 26.15 38.39
N ALA A 759 36.04 27.37 37.89
CA ALA A 759 35.71 28.59 38.64
C ALA A 759 34.21 28.67 39.00
N ARG A 760 33.32 28.24 38.10
CA ARG A 760 31.88 28.16 38.39
C ARG A 760 31.54 27.06 39.40
N SER A 761 32.18 25.89 39.27
CA SER A 761 32.04 24.79 40.23
C SER A 761 32.46 25.23 41.64
N ASP A 762 33.60 25.90 41.77
CA ASP A 762 34.11 26.43 43.05
C ASP A 762 33.19 27.52 43.63
N GLY A 763 32.49 28.25 42.75
CA GLY A 763 31.43 29.20 43.11
C GLY A 763 30.10 28.56 43.56
N GLY A 764 30.00 27.22 43.57
CA GLY A 764 28.81 26.48 44.01
C GLY A 764 27.78 26.20 42.91
N ASP A 765 28.11 26.43 41.63
CA ASP A 765 27.26 26.08 40.50
C ASP A 765 27.24 24.55 40.29
N ARG A 766 26.18 23.90 40.80
CA ARG A 766 26.01 22.44 40.72
C ARG A 766 25.97 21.91 39.29
N VAL A 767 25.50 22.70 38.32
CA VAL A 767 25.43 22.29 36.92
C VAL A 767 26.85 22.29 36.33
N ALA A 768 27.62 23.34 36.61
CA ALA A 768 29.02 23.40 36.23
C ALA A 768 29.85 22.28 36.88
N SER A 769 29.64 22.00 38.18
CA SER A 769 30.32 20.89 38.87
C SER A 769 30.03 19.53 38.26
N ARG A 770 28.78 19.27 37.81
CA ARG A 770 28.41 18.03 37.11
C ARG A 770 29.12 17.89 35.77
N HIS A 771 29.07 18.92 34.93
CA HIS A 771 29.71 18.89 33.62
C HIS A 771 31.24 18.89 33.72
N LEU A 772 31.81 19.51 34.76
CA LEU A 772 33.24 19.44 35.06
C LEU A 772 33.66 18.02 35.42
N ALA A 773 32.91 17.35 36.30
CA ALA A 773 33.21 15.98 36.69
C ALA A 773 33.13 15.01 35.50
N ASP A 774 32.14 15.15 34.61
CA ASP A 774 32.04 14.34 33.38
C ASP A 774 33.23 14.61 32.44
N ALA A 775 33.58 15.88 32.22
CA ALA A 775 34.72 16.24 31.39
C ALA A 775 36.06 15.72 31.96
N LEU A 776 36.26 15.79 33.28
CA LEU A 776 37.44 15.25 33.96
C LEU A 776 37.48 13.71 33.91
N ALA A 777 36.34 13.04 34.09
CA ALA A 777 36.26 11.58 33.96
C ALA A 777 36.64 11.11 32.55
N ARG A 778 36.15 11.78 31.49
CA ARG A 778 36.55 11.51 30.10
C ARG A 778 38.01 11.87 29.81
N GLY A 779 38.53 12.89 30.47
CA GLY A 779 39.93 13.32 30.40
C GLY A 779 40.92 12.43 31.16
N GLY A 780 40.44 11.42 31.88
CA GLY A 780 41.26 10.48 32.67
C GLY A 780 41.57 10.93 34.11
N GLU A 781 41.09 12.10 34.53
CA GLU A 781 41.23 12.64 35.90
C GLU A 781 40.09 12.11 36.81
N VAL A 782 39.91 10.79 36.82
CA VAL A 782 38.76 10.11 37.47
C VAL A 782 38.71 10.33 38.98
N ASP A 783 39.87 10.45 39.65
CA ASP A 783 39.93 10.70 41.10
C ASP A 783 39.37 12.06 41.49
N GLU A 784 39.58 13.07 40.64
CA GLU A 784 39.02 14.38 40.86
C GLU A 784 37.53 14.43 40.54
N ALA A 785 37.11 13.77 39.46
CA ALA A 785 35.70 13.61 39.12
C ALA A 785 34.91 12.94 40.26
N ILE A 786 35.42 11.83 40.82
CA ILE A 786 34.77 11.13 41.96
C ILE A 786 34.65 12.05 43.18
N ARG A 787 35.68 12.84 43.48
CA ARG A 787 35.66 13.79 44.62
C ARG A 787 34.55 14.82 44.46
N ILE A 788 34.50 15.48 43.30
CA ILE A 788 33.47 16.49 42.99
C ILE A 788 32.07 15.87 43.06
N LEU A 789 31.89 14.67 42.50
CA LEU A 789 30.59 13.99 42.52
C LEU A 789 30.18 13.53 43.93
N ARG A 790 31.12 13.12 44.79
CA ARG A 790 30.85 12.78 46.20
C ARG A 790 30.38 13.99 47.01
N ASP A 791 30.99 15.16 46.79
CA ASP A 791 30.57 16.39 47.47
C ASP A 791 29.14 16.80 47.07
N LEU A 792 28.74 16.50 45.83
CA LEU A 792 27.39 16.76 45.33
C LEU A 792 26.35 15.69 45.74
N ALA A 793 26.79 14.43 45.94
CA ALA A 793 25.94 13.26 46.12
C ALA A 793 24.83 13.41 47.18
N PRO A 794 25.04 14.05 48.36
CA PRO A 794 23.99 14.20 49.37
C PRO A 794 22.75 14.96 48.88
N ASN A 795 22.91 15.86 47.91
CA ASN A 795 21.85 16.73 47.41
C ASN A 795 21.53 16.51 45.91
N ASP A 796 22.27 15.64 45.23
CA ASP A 796 22.13 15.37 43.80
C ASP A 796 22.21 13.86 43.53
N ARG A 797 21.04 13.25 43.31
CA ARG A 797 20.90 11.82 43.01
C ARG A 797 21.65 11.41 41.74
N HIS A 798 21.78 12.31 40.76
CA HIS A 798 22.52 12.00 39.53
C HIS A 798 24.02 11.98 39.79
N ALA A 799 24.53 12.90 40.60
CA ALA A 799 25.94 12.90 41.01
C ALA A 799 26.29 11.63 41.81
N ALA A 800 25.42 11.21 42.73
CA ALA A 800 25.58 9.95 43.47
C ALA A 800 25.66 8.72 42.54
N ARG A 801 24.78 8.64 41.53
CA ARG A 801 24.78 7.55 40.53
C ARG A 801 26.03 7.55 39.64
N LEU A 802 26.51 8.73 39.23
CA LEU A 802 27.74 8.86 38.45
C LEU A 802 28.97 8.47 39.28
N ALA A 803 29.06 8.93 40.53
CA ALA A 803 30.13 8.54 41.45
C ALA A 803 30.15 7.02 41.68
N ALA A 804 28.99 6.40 41.92
CA ALA A 804 28.85 4.97 42.11
C ALA A 804 29.28 4.18 40.86
N GLY A 805 28.94 4.66 39.65
CA GLY A 805 29.42 4.08 38.39
C GLY A 805 30.95 4.09 38.27
N LEU A 806 31.57 5.26 38.47
CA LEU A 806 33.03 5.40 38.41
C LEU A 806 33.77 4.57 39.48
N LEU A 807 33.17 4.40 40.66
CA LEU A 807 33.70 3.54 41.73
C LEU A 807 33.58 2.06 41.37
N THR A 808 32.47 1.66 40.76
CA THR A 808 32.27 0.28 40.27
C THR A 808 33.27 -0.09 39.19
N ASP A 809 33.53 0.82 38.24
CA ASP A 809 34.52 0.63 37.17
C ASP A 809 35.95 0.47 37.74
N ARG A 810 36.21 1.02 38.93
CA ARG A 810 37.46 0.87 39.69
C ARG A 810 37.48 -0.33 40.64
N GLY A 811 36.41 -1.10 40.71
CA GLY A 811 36.28 -2.24 41.62
C GLY A 811 36.03 -1.88 43.09
N ALA A 812 35.74 -0.61 43.40
CA ALA A 812 35.35 -0.14 44.73
C ALA A 812 33.84 -0.34 44.95
N GLU A 813 33.38 -1.59 44.85
CA GLU A 813 31.96 -1.94 44.85
C GLU A 813 31.24 -1.60 46.16
N GLU A 814 31.88 -1.79 47.33
CA GLU A 814 31.27 -1.43 48.62
C GLU A 814 31.05 0.09 48.77
N GLU A 815 32.02 0.89 48.35
CA GLU A 815 31.89 2.36 48.36
C GLU A 815 30.80 2.83 47.38
N ALA A 816 30.58 2.11 46.28
CA ALA A 816 29.46 2.35 45.37
C ALA A 816 28.12 1.96 46.01
N LEU A 817 28.03 0.82 46.70
CA LEU A 817 26.83 0.40 47.43
C LEU A 817 26.44 1.40 48.52
N GLU A 818 27.42 1.93 49.27
CA GLU A 818 27.21 2.95 50.31
C GLU A 818 26.63 4.25 49.75
N LEU A 819 27.09 4.70 48.58
CA LEU A 819 26.58 5.91 47.93
C LEU A 819 25.17 5.72 47.35
N LEU A 820 24.82 4.50 46.94
CA LEU A 820 23.51 4.18 46.39
C LEU A 820 22.46 3.92 47.47
N LEU A 821 22.86 3.46 48.66
CA LEU A 821 21.95 3.07 49.74
C LEU A 821 20.93 4.16 50.13
N PRO A 822 21.29 5.44 50.31
CA PRO A 822 20.33 6.50 50.63
C PRO A 822 19.30 6.78 49.52
N LEU A 823 19.59 6.36 48.28
CA LEU A 823 18.68 6.51 47.13
C LEU A 823 17.61 5.41 47.08
N LEU A 824 17.79 4.33 47.85
CA LEU A 824 16.87 3.19 47.93
C LEU A 824 15.80 3.39 49.01
N ASP A 825 16.07 4.21 50.02
CA ASP A 825 15.11 4.57 51.08
C ASP A 825 14.07 5.58 50.57
N GLY A 826 12.95 5.05 50.05
CA GLY A 826 11.75 5.81 49.68
C GLY A 826 11.59 6.07 48.18
N ALA A 827 10.42 5.72 47.65
CA ALA A 827 9.96 5.95 46.26
C ALA A 827 10.96 5.61 45.12
N GLY A 828 11.90 4.69 45.36
CA GLY A 828 12.67 3.91 44.36
C GLY A 828 13.33 4.71 43.24
N ASP A 829 14.58 5.13 43.41
CA ASP A 829 15.43 5.52 42.26
C ASP A 829 15.79 4.27 41.45
N VAL A 830 15.01 4.03 40.39
CA VAL A 830 15.15 2.87 39.49
C VAL A 830 16.59 2.72 38.97
N ILE A 831 17.28 3.83 38.71
CA ILE A 831 18.64 3.76 38.15
C ILE A 831 19.64 3.38 39.24
N ALA A 832 19.45 3.84 40.47
CA ALA A 832 20.23 3.36 41.61
C ALA A 832 19.99 1.86 41.84
N THR A 833 18.74 1.39 41.80
CA THR A 833 18.41 -0.05 41.86
C THR A 833 19.13 -0.85 40.76
N LEU A 834 19.14 -0.34 39.52
CA LEU A 834 19.81 -0.99 38.39
C LEU A 834 21.35 -1.03 38.53
N GLN A 835 21.95 -0.08 39.24
CA GLN A 835 23.39 -0.11 39.56
C GLN A 835 23.69 -1.00 40.78
N TRP A 836 22.77 -1.10 41.73
CA TRP A 836 22.94 -1.81 43.01
C TRP A 836 22.71 -3.32 42.88
N ALA A 837 21.61 -3.74 42.23
CA ALA A 837 21.21 -5.14 42.11
C ALA A 837 22.26 -6.07 41.44
N PRO A 838 23.00 -5.65 40.39
CA PRO A 838 24.06 -6.46 39.81
C PRO A 838 25.22 -6.72 40.78
N ILE A 839 25.60 -5.73 41.58
CA ILE A 839 26.69 -5.83 42.57
C ILE A 839 26.28 -6.82 43.66
N LEU A 840 25.07 -6.70 44.21
CA LEU A 840 24.56 -7.67 45.20
C LEU A 840 24.45 -9.09 44.64
N ALA A 841 24.02 -9.24 43.38
CA ALA A 841 23.94 -10.54 42.73
C ALA A 841 25.32 -11.16 42.55
N LYS A 842 26.32 -10.36 42.14
CA LYS A 842 27.73 -10.78 42.06
C LYS A 842 28.26 -11.22 43.42
N GLN A 843 27.88 -10.53 44.49
CA GLN A 843 28.23 -10.85 45.87
C GLN A 843 27.37 -11.94 46.53
N GLN A 844 26.39 -12.52 45.81
CA GLN A 844 25.47 -13.55 46.33
C GLN A 844 24.63 -13.11 47.56
N ARG A 845 24.36 -11.80 47.72
CA ARG A 845 23.57 -11.23 48.83
C ARG A 845 22.06 -11.40 48.61
N VAL A 846 21.58 -12.65 48.65
CA VAL A 846 20.19 -13.03 48.33
C VAL A 846 19.17 -12.40 49.25
N ASP A 847 19.46 -12.30 50.54
CA ASP A 847 18.47 -11.80 51.51
C ASP A 847 18.16 -10.31 51.30
N GLU A 848 19.15 -9.53 50.86
CA GLU A 848 18.97 -8.12 50.51
C GLU A 848 18.22 -7.95 49.19
N LEU A 849 18.55 -8.76 48.18
CA LEU A 849 17.77 -8.81 46.93
C LEU A 849 16.30 -9.22 47.20
N ARG A 850 16.08 -10.17 48.11
CA ARG A 850 14.75 -10.63 48.52
C ARG A 850 13.98 -9.51 49.22
N ALA A 851 14.60 -8.84 50.19
CA ALA A 851 13.98 -7.74 50.91
C ALA A 851 13.54 -6.60 49.97
N LEU A 852 14.32 -6.30 48.93
CA LEU A 852 13.95 -5.30 47.93
C LEU A 852 12.77 -5.73 47.03
N VAL A 853 12.73 -6.99 46.61
CA VAL A 853 11.59 -7.53 45.86
C VAL A 853 10.33 -7.53 46.73
N ASP A 854 10.45 -7.94 47.98
CA ASP A 854 9.34 -7.95 48.95
C ASP A 854 8.86 -6.52 49.28
N ALA A 855 9.75 -5.52 49.19
CA ALA A 855 9.41 -4.10 49.28
C ALA A 855 8.73 -3.54 48.00
N GLY A 856 8.62 -4.34 46.94
CA GLY A 856 7.90 -4.02 45.70
C GLY A 856 8.75 -3.50 44.54
N ASP A 857 10.08 -3.60 44.58
CA ASP A 857 10.93 -3.17 43.47
C ASP A 857 11.00 -4.23 42.35
N LEU A 858 10.22 -3.98 41.29
CA LEU A 858 10.10 -4.87 40.13
C LEU A 858 11.41 -5.03 39.32
N HIS A 859 12.39 -4.13 39.47
CA HIS A 859 13.65 -4.17 38.70
C HIS A 859 14.69 -5.10 39.30
N VAL A 860 14.51 -5.52 40.56
CA VAL A 860 15.42 -6.41 41.30
C VAL A 860 15.09 -7.89 41.05
N GLY A 861 13.82 -8.19 40.76
CA GLY A 861 13.33 -9.55 40.52
C GLY A 861 14.19 -10.38 39.55
N PRO A 862 14.61 -9.85 38.38
CA PRO A 862 15.48 -10.58 37.45
C PRO A 862 16.84 -10.97 38.03
N TRP A 863 17.39 -10.19 38.96
CA TRP A 863 18.68 -10.44 39.63
C TRP A 863 18.53 -11.43 40.77
N LEU A 864 17.47 -11.32 41.58
CA LEU A 864 17.13 -12.32 42.59
C LEU A 864 16.91 -13.69 41.94
N ALA A 865 16.08 -13.74 40.88
CA ALA A 865 15.81 -14.96 40.13
C ALA A 865 17.08 -15.58 39.51
N LYS A 866 18.04 -14.77 39.08
CA LYS A 866 19.37 -15.24 38.64
C LYS A 866 20.11 -15.96 39.76
N VAL A 867 20.22 -15.32 40.93
CA VAL A 867 20.95 -15.91 42.07
C VAL A 867 20.24 -17.17 42.58
N LEU A 868 18.90 -17.16 42.64
CA LEU A 868 18.11 -18.35 42.99
C LEU A 868 18.35 -19.52 42.01
N CYS A 869 18.49 -19.22 40.71
CA CYS A 869 18.84 -20.20 39.69
C CYS A 869 20.26 -20.75 39.88
N GLU A 870 21.25 -19.89 40.17
CA GLU A 870 22.63 -20.29 40.48
C GLU A 870 22.71 -21.17 41.74
N GLN A 871 21.89 -20.88 42.74
CA GLN A 871 21.77 -21.67 43.97
C GLN A 871 20.89 -22.92 43.82
N GLY A 872 20.24 -23.12 42.68
CA GLY A 872 19.36 -24.26 42.43
C GLY A 872 18.05 -24.27 43.25
N ARG A 873 17.59 -23.12 43.74
CA ARG A 873 16.36 -22.99 44.54
C ARG A 873 15.11 -23.06 43.67
N LEU A 874 14.78 -24.26 43.20
CA LEU A 874 13.71 -24.48 42.22
C LEU A 874 12.32 -24.09 42.71
N ASP A 875 11.95 -24.45 43.94
CA ASP A 875 10.58 -24.23 44.44
C ASP A 875 10.30 -22.74 44.66
N GLU A 876 11.26 -22.02 45.26
CA GLU A 876 11.19 -20.56 45.44
C GLU A 876 11.13 -19.82 44.09
N LEU A 877 11.85 -20.32 43.07
CA LEU A 877 11.82 -19.76 41.72
C LEU A 877 10.52 -20.11 40.97
N ARG A 878 9.92 -21.27 41.26
CA ARG A 878 8.60 -21.68 40.74
C ARG A 878 7.50 -20.78 41.27
N GLU A 879 7.46 -20.57 42.59
CA GLU A 879 6.48 -19.69 43.24
C GLU A 879 6.54 -18.27 42.66
N ARG A 880 7.75 -17.72 42.47
CA ARG A 880 7.93 -16.38 41.88
C ARG A 880 7.52 -16.30 40.42
N ALA A 881 7.82 -17.33 39.62
CA ALA A 881 7.36 -17.36 38.23
C ALA A 881 5.83 -17.49 38.13
N ASP A 882 5.19 -18.23 39.04
CA ASP A 882 3.74 -18.38 39.10
C ASP A 882 3.03 -17.12 39.61
N ALA A 883 3.75 -16.26 40.35
CA ALA A 883 3.34 -14.90 40.72
C ALA A 883 3.54 -13.85 39.61
N ASP A 884 3.98 -14.27 38.41
CA ASP A 884 4.28 -13.41 37.25
C ASP A 884 5.36 -12.35 37.54
N GLU A 885 6.34 -12.70 38.39
CA GLU A 885 7.45 -11.80 38.73
C GLU A 885 8.41 -11.65 37.55
N VAL A 886 8.78 -10.39 37.24
CA VAL A 886 9.61 -10.03 36.09
C VAL A 886 10.94 -10.79 36.11
N GLY A 887 11.19 -11.58 35.07
CA GLY A 887 12.43 -12.34 34.90
C GLY A 887 12.47 -13.70 35.62
N ALA A 888 11.52 -14.02 36.51
CA ALA A 888 11.47 -15.31 37.22
C ALA A 888 11.19 -16.47 36.26
N ALA A 889 10.23 -16.32 35.33
CA ALA A 889 9.92 -17.34 34.32
C ALA A 889 11.14 -17.71 33.45
N ARG A 890 11.97 -16.72 33.08
CA ARG A 890 13.21 -16.94 32.31
C ARG A 890 14.21 -17.81 33.05
N TRP A 891 14.49 -17.48 34.30
CA TRP A 891 15.47 -18.20 35.11
C TRP A 891 14.96 -19.55 35.59
N LEU A 892 13.65 -19.69 35.78
CA LEU A 892 13.02 -20.98 36.03
C LEU A 892 13.17 -21.90 34.82
N ALA A 893 12.84 -21.42 33.62
CA ALA A 893 13.02 -22.19 32.40
C ALA A 893 14.49 -22.61 32.20
N GLU A 894 15.44 -21.73 32.52
CA GLU A 894 16.88 -22.04 32.52
C GLU A 894 17.22 -23.14 33.54
N LEU A 895 16.74 -23.05 34.78
CA LEU A 895 17.00 -24.06 35.82
C LEU A 895 16.37 -25.42 35.46
N LEU A 896 15.13 -25.41 34.96
CA LEU A 896 14.43 -26.62 34.48
C LEU A 896 15.18 -27.28 33.33
N ALA A 897 15.75 -26.49 32.40
CA ALA A 897 16.56 -27.00 31.31
C ALA A 897 17.88 -27.61 31.82
N ARG A 898 18.60 -26.94 32.73
CA ARG A 898 19.81 -27.49 33.37
C ARG A 898 19.54 -28.81 34.11
N GLN A 899 18.36 -28.95 34.71
CA GLN A 899 17.93 -30.18 35.37
C GLN A 899 17.29 -31.20 34.43
N GLY A 900 17.17 -30.92 33.13
CA GLY A 900 16.63 -31.85 32.14
C GLY A 900 15.12 -32.10 32.23
N ARG A 901 14.35 -31.23 32.91
CA ARG A 901 12.91 -31.39 33.16
C ARG A 901 12.06 -31.00 31.94
N GLU A 902 12.14 -31.79 30.88
CA GLU A 902 11.40 -31.55 29.61
C GLU A 902 9.88 -31.44 29.80
N ASP A 903 9.27 -32.30 30.63
CA ASP A 903 7.81 -32.36 30.77
C ASP A 903 7.25 -31.10 31.43
N GLU A 904 7.97 -30.57 32.42
CA GLU A 904 7.61 -29.31 33.09
C GLU A 904 7.78 -28.11 32.15
N LEU A 905 8.86 -28.08 31.37
CA LEU A 905 9.05 -27.06 30.32
C LEU A 905 7.96 -27.13 29.25
N ARG A 906 7.55 -28.33 28.84
CA ARG A 906 6.48 -28.54 27.85
C ARG A 906 5.12 -28.10 28.39
N ALA A 907 4.82 -28.41 29.65
CA ALA A 907 3.60 -27.95 30.31
C ALA A 907 3.55 -26.42 30.40
N ARG A 908 4.66 -25.77 30.80
CA ARG A 908 4.76 -24.30 30.86
C ARG A 908 4.65 -23.63 29.50
N SER A 909 5.31 -24.19 28.48
CA SER A 909 5.17 -23.71 27.10
C SER A 909 3.71 -23.78 26.62
N ALA A 910 2.98 -24.86 26.91
CA ALA A 910 1.56 -24.99 26.57
C ALA A 910 0.66 -23.96 27.28
N LEU A 911 1.10 -23.42 28.42
CA LEU A 911 0.40 -22.39 29.19
C LEU A 911 0.68 -20.95 28.73
N GLY A 912 1.59 -20.73 27.78
CA GLY A 912 1.91 -19.37 27.32
C GLY A 912 3.35 -18.90 27.62
N ASP A 913 4.18 -19.71 28.28
CA ASP A 913 5.53 -19.31 28.65
C ASP A 913 6.51 -19.42 27.48
N VAL A 914 6.84 -18.27 26.88
CA VAL A 914 7.78 -18.12 25.75
C VAL A 914 9.19 -18.61 26.16
N GLN A 915 9.63 -18.33 27.38
CA GLN A 915 10.97 -18.67 27.85
C GLN A 915 11.11 -20.18 28.07
N ALA A 916 10.05 -20.84 28.57
CA ALA A 916 9.99 -22.30 28.62
C ALA A 916 10.06 -22.92 27.21
N ALA A 917 9.36 -22.34 26.23
CA ALA A 917 9.42 -22.80 24.83
C ALA A 917 10.83 -22.67 24.23
N LEU A 918 11.50 -21.54 24.45
CA LEU A 918 12.88 -21.28 24.00
C LEU A 918 13.89 -22.25 24.61
N ARG A 919 13.82 -22.48 25.92
CA ARG A 919 14.73 -23.38 26.64
C ARG A 919 14.48 -24.85 26.28
N LEU A 920 13.22 -25.25 26.14
CA LEU A 920 12.86 -26.59 25.65
C LEU A 920 13.37 -26.82 24.23
N ALA A 921 13.24 -25.84 23.33
CA ALA A 921 13.76 -25.94 21.97
C ALA A 921 15.29 -26.09 21.95
N GLY A 922 16.02 -25.35 22.79
CA GLY A 922 17.47 -25.51 22.94
C GLY A 922 17.86 -26.91 23.40
N LEU A 923 17.19 -27.43 24.44
CA LEU A 923 17.45 -28.76 24.98
C LEU A 923 17.08 -29.88 23.99
N LEU A 924 16.00 -29.72 23.22
CA LEU A 924 15.64 -30.63 22.13
C LEU A 924 16.70 -30.62 21.02
N ALA A 925 17.23 -29.45 20.66
CA ALA A 925 18.30 -29.32 19.67
C ALA A 925 19.60 -29.99 20.12
N GLU A 926 20.03 -29.79 21.37
CA GLU A 926 21.20 -30.46 21.97
C GLU A 926 21.07 -31.98 21.97
N ARG A 927 19.83 -32.51 22.08
CA ARG A 927 19.53 -33.94 22.00
C ARG A 927 19.34 -34.46 20.56
N GLY A 928 19.66 -33.66 19.55
CA GLY A 928 19.54 -34.01 18.14
C GLY A 928 18.10 -34.02 17.60
N ARG A 929 17.12 -33.53 18.37
CA ARG A 929 15.69 -33.45 18.01
C ARG A 929 15.35 -32.07 17.41
N ALA A 930 16.16 -31.60 16.47
CA ALA A 930 16.03 -30.28 15.87
C ALA A 930 14.67 -30.05 15.16
N GLY A 931 14.08 -31.09 14.57
CA GLY A 931 12.75 -30.99 13.95
C GLY A 931 11.64 -30.67 14.96
N GLU A 932 11.67 -31.30 16.13
CA GLU A 932 10.70 -31.03 17.19
C GLU A 932 10.92 -29.63 17.80
N ALA A 933 12.17 -29.17 17.90
CA ALA A 933 12.49 -27.82 18.34
C ALA A 933 11.94 -26.74 17.38
N ILE A 934 12.04 -26.97 16.07
CA ILE A 934 11.50 -26.10 15.01
C ILE A 934 9.97 -26.04 15.11
N ASP A 935 9.30 -27.20 15.20
CA ASP A 935 7.83 -27.25 15.28
C ASP A 935 7.31 -26.62 16.57
N LEU A 936 8.04 -26.75 17.68
CA LEU A 936 7.72 -26.11 18.96
C LEU A 936 7.78 -24.58 18.86
N LEU A 937 8.81 -24.01 18.19
CA LEU A 937 9.01 -22.55 18.10
C LEU A 937 8.23 -21.86 16.98
N ARG A 938 7.79 -22.60 15.95
CA ARG A 938 7.07 -22.04 14.79
C ARG A 938 5.83 -21.20 15.15
N PRO A 939 4.97 -21.58 16.13
CA PRO A 939 3.85 -20.74 16.56
C PRO A 939 4.30 -19.42 17.20
N TRP A 940 5.37 -19.45 18.00
CA TRP A 940 5.92 -18.30 18.73
C TRP A 940 6.60 -17.28 17.82
N ALA A 941 7.23 -17.77 16.75
CA ALA A 941 7.88 -16.93 15.76
C ALA A 941 6.90 -16.07 14.92
N SER A 942 5.59 -16.19 15.12
CA SER A 942 4.56 -15.31 14.52
C SER A 942 4.18 -14.11 15.41
N GLY A 943 4.63 -14.10 16.68
CA GLY A 943 4.34 -13.05 17.65
C GLY A 943 5.17 -11.76 17.47
N LEU A 944 4.94 -10.82 18.38
CA LEU A 944 5.65 -9.53 18.44
C LEU A 944 7.10 -9.69 18.95
N ASP A 945 7.39 -10.74 19.73
CA ASP A 945 8.71 -10.97 20.29
C ASP A 945 9.73 -11.44 19.24
N ALA A 946 10.90 -10.79 19.24
CA ALA A 946 11.98 -11.04 18.29
C ALA A 946 12.78 -12.32 18.60
N GLU A 947 12.87 -12.69 19.88
CA GLU A 947 13.74 -13.76 20.38
C GLU A 947 13.33 -15.16 19.86
N PRO A 948 12.03 -15.57 19.85
CA PRO A 948 11.60 -16.83 19.25
C PRO A 948 11.86 -16.93 17.75
N ALA A 949 11.70 -15.81 17.03
CA ALA A 949 12.00 -15.76 15.61
C ALA A 949 13.51 -15.89 15.35
N GLY A 950 14.35 -15.21 16.15
CA GLY A 950 15.81 -15.35 16.09
C GLY A 950 16.27 -16.78 16.36
N ARG A 951 15.75 -17.42 17.43
CA ARG A 951 16.15 -18.79 17.78
C ARG A 951 15.67 -19.83 16.77
N LEU A 952 14.46 -19.66 16.23
CA LEU A 952 13.97 -20.51 15.14
C LEU A 952 14.84 -20.39 13.88
N ALA A 953 15.26 -19.16 13.54
CA ALA A 953 16.18 -18.93 12.42
C ALA A 953 17.55 -19.58 12.63
N ASP A 954 18.11 -19.53 13.85
CA ASP A 954 19.35 -20.23 14.18
C ASP A 954 19.21 -21.75 13.95
N LEU A 955 18.13 -22.36 14.46
CA LEU A 955 17.87 -23.80 14.31
C LEU A 955 17.64 -24.22 12.85
N LEU A 956 16.96 -23.38 12.07
CA LEU A 956 16.79 -23.58 10.63
C LEU A 956 18.14 -23.50 9.90
N ALA A 957 18.99 -22.52 10.25
CA ALA A 957 20.31 -22.38 9.67
C ALA A 957 21.25 -23.55 10.04
N GLU A 958 21.22 -24.03 11.28
CA GLU A 958 21.97 -25.22 11.73
C GLU A 958 21.53 -26.49 10.99
N ARG A 959 20.25 -26.58 10.60
CA ARG A 959 19.69 -27.66 9.78
C ARG A 959 20.02 -27.52 8.29
N GLY A 960 20.55 -26.38 7.86
CA GLY A 960 20.85 -26.06 6.45
C GLY A 960 19.72 -25.33 5.71
N ASP A 961 18.61 -25.03 6.38
CA ASP A 961 17.45 -24.31 5.83
C ASP A 961 17.64 -22.78 5.91
N VAL A 962 18.79 -22.30 5.41
CA VAL A 962 19.22 -20.90 5.50
C VAL A 962 18.23 -19.94 4.82
N GLU A 963 17.55 -20.38 3.75
CA GLU A 963 16.52 -19.58 3.07
C GLU A 963 15.26 -19.35 3.92
N GLU A 964 14.80 -20.38 4.65
CA GLU A 964 13.66 -20.25 5.56
C GLU A 964 14.02 -19.33 6.73
N ALA A 965 15.26 -19.44 7.24
CA ALA A 965 15.79 -18.55 8.28
C ALA A 965 15.84 -17.08 7.81
N ILE A 966 16.35 -16.82 6.61
CA ILE A 966 16.38 -15.47 6.01
C ILE A 966 14.95 -14.93 5.80
N GLY A 967 14.05 -15.76 5.24
CA GLY A 967 12.66 -15.40 4.99
C GLY A 967 11.87 -15.07 6.27
N LEU A 968 12.21 -15.72 7.38
CA LEU A 968 11.61 -15.45 8.69
C LEU A 968 12.05 -14.11 9.28
N LEU A 969 13.34 -13.77 9.15
CA LEU A 969 13.95 -12.60 9.80
C LEU A 969 13.82 -11.31 8.98
N ARG A 970 13.88 -11.38 7.63
CA ARG A 970 13.88 -10.21 6.74
C ARG A 970 12.71 -9.24 6.98
N PRO A 971 11.43 -9.69 7.07
CA PRO A 971 10.32 -8.78 7.31
C PRO A 971 10.38 -8.03 8.65
N ARG A 972 11.11 -8.57 9.65
CA ARG A 972 11.28 -7.94 10.97
C ARG A 972 12.46 -6.96 10.96
N ALA A 973 13.57 -7.35 10.34
CA ALA A 973 14.71 -6.45 10.12
C ALA A 973 14.28 -5.20 9.32
N ASP A 974 13.45 -5.37 8.29
CA ASP A 974 12.95 -4.26 7.46
C ASP A 974 12.01 -3.30 8.20
N ARG A 975 11.41 -3.72 9.33
CA ARG A 975 10.61 -2.86 10.23
C ARG A 975 11.45 -2.14 11.27
N GLY A 976 12.77 -2.33 11.26
CA GLY A 976 13.70 -1.66 12.17
C GLY A 976 14.04 -2.44 13.44
N ASP A 977 13.78 -3.76 13.51
CA ASP A 977 14.27 -4.58 14.62
C ASP A 977 15.77 -4.81 14.49
N LEU A 978 16.53 -4.05 15.28
CA LEU A 978 17.99 -3.99 15.25
C LEU A 978 18.63 -5.35 15.62
N SER A 979 18.03 -6.10 16.54
CA SER A 979 18.54 -7.40 16.99
C SER A 979 18.40 -8.48 15.91
N VAL A 980 17.30 -8.41 15.16
CA VAL A 980 17.01 -9.31 14.04
C VAL A 980 17.83 -8.94 12.81
N ALA A 981 18.04 -7.64 12.57
CA ALA A 981 18.88 -7.15 11.48
C ALA A 981 20.34 -7.66 11.58
N ARG A 982 20.91 -7.69 12.79
CA ARG A 982 22.26 -8.22 13.03
C ARG A 982 22.37 -9.71 12.73
N ARG A 983 21.41 -10.51 13.21
CA ARG A 983 21.34 -11.96 12.95
C ARG A 983 21.15 -12.27 11.47
N LEU A 984 20.27 -11.51 10.80
CA LEU A 984 20.05 -11.60 9.37
C LEU A 984 21.34 -11.28 8.59
N ALA A 985 22.07 -10.23 8.97
CA ALA A 985 23.34 -9.90 8.34
C ALA A 985 24.38 -11.03 8.47
N GLY A 986 24.46 -11.70 9.63
CA GLY A 986 25.31 -12.86 9.82
C GLY A 986 24.95 -14.04 8.92
N LEU A 987 23.65 -14.32 8.74
CA LEU A 987 23.17 -15.36 7.81
C LEU A 987 23.46 -15.01 6.35
N LEU A 988 23.28 -13.75 5.97
CA LEU A 988 23.60 -13.24 4.62
C LEU A 988 25.10 -13.31 4.34
N ALA A 989 25.95 -12.96 5.33
CA ALA A 989 27.40 -13.08 5.22
C ALA A 989 27.84 -14.55 5.03
N ARG A 990 27.29 -15.49 5.80
CA ARG A 990 27.59 -16.94 5.65
C ARG A 990 27.13 -17.50 4.29
N ARG A 991 26.10 -16.90 3.71
CA ARG A 991 25.62 -17.21 2.35
C ARG A 991 26.49 -16.59 1.25
N GLY A 992 27.35 -15.64 1.58
CA GLY A 992 28.18 -14.90 0.62
C GLY A 992 27.56 -13.60 0.09
N ASP A 993 26.40 -13.19 0.61
CA ASP A 993 25.71 -11.94 0.24
C ASP A 993 26.26 -10.76 1.08
N VAL A 994 27.56 -10.48 0.92
CA VAL A 994 28.30 -9.48 1.72
C VAL A 994 27.68 -8.09 1.62
N ASP A 995 27.23 -7.67 0.43
CA ASP A 995 26.59 -6.36 0.21
C ASP A 995 25.29 -6.18 1.01
N GLN A 996 24.48 -7.24 1.08
CA GLN A 996 23.23 -7.23 1.86
C GLN A 996 23.53 -7.24 3.36
N ALA A 997 24.53 -8.01 3.79
CA ALA A 997 24.98 -8.00 5.18
C ALA A 997 25.46 -6.59 5.59
N ILE A 998 26.27 -5.93 4.76
CA ILE A 998 26.73 -4.55 4.96
C ILE A 998 25.55 -3.58 5.05
N ARG A 999 24.53 -3.72 4.20
CA ARG A 999 23.34 -2.87 4.22
C ARG A 999 22.59 -2.92 5.55
N TYR A 1000 22.46 -4.09 6.17
CA TYR A 1000 21.80 -4.22 7.47
C TYR A 1000 22.72 -3.84 8.64
N LEU A 1001 24.04 -4.01 8.51
CA LEU A 1001 25.02 -3.64 9.55
C LEU A 1001 25.34 -2.14 9.60
N ARG A 1002 25.23 -1.42 8.49
CA ARG A 1002 25.62 0.00 8.41
C ARG A 1002 24.76 0.92 9.30
N PRO A 1003 23.41 0.85 9.27
CA PRO A 1003 22.59 1.64 10.19
C PRO A 1003 22.83 1.30 11.66
N LEU A 1004 23.20 0.04 11.97
CA LEU A 1004 23.54 -0.41 13.32
C LEU A 1004 24.87 0.20 13.79
N ALA A 1005 25.89 0.16 12.93
CA ALA A 1005 27.20 0.77 13.20
C ALA A 1005 27.09 2.30 13.34
N ASP A 1006 26.30 2.96 12.48
CA ASP A 1006 26.04 4.41 12.54
C ASP A 1006 25.26 4.79 13.81
N ALA A 1007 24.49 3.86 14.40
CA ALA A 1007 23.81 4.00 15.68
C ALA A 1007 24.68 3.64 16.91
N GLY A 1008 25.96 3.31 16.71
CA GLY A 1008 26.93 3.04 17.79
C GLY A 1008 27.05 1.58 18.23
N ASP A 1009 26.54 0.61 17.47
CA ASP A 1009 26.70 -0.82 17.76
C ASP A 1009 28.13 -1.29 17.39
N GLU A 1010 28.98 -1.52 18.40
CA GLU A 1010 30.38 -1.91 18.24
C GLU A 1010 30.55 -3.29 17.56
N ASP A 1011 29.68 -4.25 17.83
CA ASP A 1011 29.72 -5.59 17.22
C ASP A 1011 29.33 -5.53 15.73
N ALA A 1012 28.37 -4.66 15.39
CA ALA A 1012 28.00 -4.40 14.01
C ALA A 1012 29.13 -3.67 13.27
N ALA A 1013 29.82 -2.73 13.92
CA ALA A 1013 31.00 -2.05 13.37
C ALA A 1013 32.18 -3.02 13.16
N ALA A 1014 32.42 -3.92 14.11
CA ALA A 1014 33.44 -4.97 14.00
C ALA A 1014 33.13 -5.96 12.86
N SER A 1015 31.89 -6.42 12.77
CA SER A 1015 31.41 -7.30 11.69
C SER A 1015 31.50 -6.62 10.32
N LEU A 1016 31.18 -5.34 10.24
CA LEU A 1016 31.32 -4.52 9.02
C LEU A 1016 32.80 -4.36 8.63
N ALA A 1017 33.69 -4.17 9.61
CA ALA A 1017 35.13 -4.06 9.37
C ALA A 1017 35.75 -5.39 8.92
N GLU A 1018 35.26 -6.52 9.45
CA GLU A 1018 35.68 -7.86 9.03
C GLU A 1018 35.21 -8.18 7.61
N LEU A 1019 33.94 -7.91 7.30
CA LEU A 1019 33.37 -8.08 5.95
C LEU A 1019 34.06 -7.20 4.91
N ARG A 1020 34.50 -5.99 5.28
CA ARG A 1020 35.29 -5.11 4.39
C ARG A 1020 36.73 -5.58 4.19
N ARG A 1021 37.30 -6.36 5.11
CA ARG A 1021 38.64 -6.94 4.96
C ARG A 1021 38.62 -8.17 4.06
N THR A 1022 37.55 -8.97 4.10
CA THR A 1022 37.37 -10.12 3.20
C THR A 1022 36.95 -9.71 1.78
N ASP A 1023 36.46 -8.49 1.58
CA ASP A 1023 36.06 -7.92 0.29
C ASP A 1023 37.15 -7.05 -0.38
N GLN A 1024 38.36 -6.97 0.20
CA GLN A 1024 39.55 -6.44 -0.47
C GLN A 1024 40.35 -7.59 -1.11
N PRO A 1025 40.64 -7.56 -2.42
CA PRO A 1025 41.38 -8.61 -3.13
C PRO A 1025 42.85 -8.72 -2.71
#